data_AF-A0A9Q7TR90-F1
#
_entry.id   AF-A0A9Q7TR90-F1
#
_cell.length_a   1.000
_cell.length_b   1.000
_cell.length_c   1.000
_cell.angle_alpha   90.00
_cell.angle_beta   90.00
_cell.angle_gamma   90.00
#
_symmetry.space_group_name_H-M   'P 1'
#
loop_
_entity.id
_entity.type
_entity.pdbx_description
1 polymer ?
#
loop_
_entity_poly.entity_id
_entity_poly.type
_entity_poly.pdbx_seq_one_letter_code
_entity_poly.pdbx_strand_id
1 'polypeptide(L)'
;MPSDLLIPEPPSEPLLLRWFRRQSHLLAEERKEEQAQSKLLLSKTAPKTLEKHGLALLGLGVASIHIGVGAKLLVELERPSAHHSSPNFPPHSFRTGDLAAVLDNGADPQATNESGLLSGVVYRVNDTRITLAISDGKKGAGGGAKGLGSEGKEGGGNKRDVRSGDSNKVSGNDVDFPERIRLVKVANESTFERLENTLDKLAKALGVSFANGANAGGDTSAEDEPPTPSSSSSSGNATSLTRSLFGLTPPTWKNIDLPLPPFNPNLNTTQLDAIRHCLSADHFSLIHGPPGTGKTTAIVELIMQIVASNFGATEPNAPVRILVCGASNLAVDNILERLVGSPEHREVFKKKLIGVTRIGHPARVVANLQSSTLDAQCTTSSEAQLVKDISKEIEGIMSELKPSSNPAGNKSTRGQPKVRGNDRKKRWEEVRELRKEYRRRDRQVTCSVLDRAQVVLATCHTAGGKQLARREYDWVVIDEACQAVELGCWIPILKCREGGRVVLAGDHLQLPPTVKSNIGMSEKGKKKAVASKEKGAKVKSKDFEASKEVNNKQEEEEEASASDDADNIAEQFSSIFLKDLPPRRLRPPRTLETTLFSRLLGLYGPGIKSLLSIQYRMNTSIMSFPNLSLYESKLTAHPSCADIRLTDLSNLHPLTDLEDEEEKELLAPVVFYDTSGCEFYETTPSPEEGFLLADSKSNTHEVELVVKHLEELFARGVVAGQVTVLTPYSAQVALLHSVIRSHRFSGPENGGGEVVNGEEIELGTIDSMQGREKDVVIISLVRSNAEQQVGFLAQKKRLNVAITRAKRQLVVVGDAETIGNAKDLPDDFLPKYMEWLDEEAVVHPVVASI
;
A
#
# COMPACT_ATOMS: atom_id res chain seq x y z
N MET A 1 -0.74 -30.55 -18.72
CA MET A 1 0.35 -29.90 -17.95
C MET A 1 1.01 -28.88 -18.86
N PRO A 2 1.20 -27.63 -18.44
CA PRO A 2 1.95 -26.63 -19.21
C PRO A 2 3.36 -27.15 -19.53
N SER A 3 3.86 -26.95 -20.75
CA SER A 3 5.17 -27.46 -21.19
C SER A 3 6.34 -26.88 -20.40
N ASP A 4 6.15 -25.68 -19.83
CA ASP A 4 7.18 -24.87 -19.18
C ASP A 4 7.01 -24.85 -17.65
N LEU A 5 6.28 -25.82 -17.10
CA LEU A 5 6.11 -25.98 -15.66
C LEU A 5 7.32 -26.71 -15.07
N LEU A 6 8.03 -26.04 -14.16
CA LEU A 6 9.07 -26.65 -13.36
C LEU A 6 8.48 -27.28 -12.10
N ILE A 7 8.95 -28.47 -11.74
CA ILE A 7 8.57 -29.13 -10.49
C ILE A 7 9.72 -28.90 -9.48
N PRO A 8 9.51 -28.09 -8.43
CA PRO A 8 10.54 -27.83 -7.44
C PRO A 8 10.77 -29.05 -6.54
N GLU A 9 11.97 -29.14 -5.96
CA GLU A 9 12.23 -30.10 -4.89
C GLU A 9 11.47 -29.66 -3.62
N PRO A 10 10.67 -30.54 -2.99
CA PRO A 10 9.92 -30.21 -1.79
C PRO A 10 10.85 -29.69 -0.68
N PRO A 11 10.54 -28.53 -0.06
CA PRO A 11 11.41 -27.97 0.96
C PRO A 11 11.42 -28.85 2.22
N SER A 12 12.62 -29.02 2.79
CA SER A 12 12.79 -29.68 4.08
C SER A 12 12.30 -28.78 5.23
N GLU A 13 11.96 -29.38 6.38
CA GLU A 13 11.55 -28.62 7.58
C GLU A 13 12.59 -27.56 8.01
N PRO A 14 13.92 -27.83 8.01
CA PRO A 14 14.93 -26.80 8.29
C PRO A 14 14.90 -25.62 7.31
N LEU A 15 14.63 -25.89 6.02
CA LEU A 15 14.53 -24.84 5.00
C LEU A 15 13.29 -23.97 5.20
N LEU A 16 12.15 -24.58 5.54
CA LEU A 16 10.94 -23.85 5.93
C LEU A 16 11.21 -22.97 7.16
N LEU A 17 11.85 -23.52 8.19
CA LEU A 17 12.22 -22.76 9.40
C LEU A 17 13.14 -21.57 9.07
N ARG A 18 14.12 -21.75 8.17
CA ARG A 18 14.99 -20.65 7.69
C ARG A 18 14.18 -19.57 6.97
N TRP A 19 13.21 -19.96 6.15
CA TRP A 19 12.31 -19.02 5.47
C TRP A 19 11.47 -18.21 6.48
N PHE A 20 10.86 -18.86 7.48
CA PHE A 20 10.08 -18.19 8.53
C PHE A 20 10.92 -17.23 9.36
N ARG A 21 12.12 -17.64 9.79
CA ARG A 21 13.06 -16.79 10.53
C ARG A 21 13.49 -15.57 9.72
N ARG A 22 13.75 -15.75 8.42
CA ARG A 22 14.13 -14.65 7.54
C ARG A 22 12.99 -13.64 7.38
N GLN A 23 11.78 -14.10 7.13
CA GLN A 23 10.59 -13.24 7.06
C GLN A 23 10.37 -12.44 8.35
N SER A 24 10.45 -13.09 9.52
CA SER A 24 10.32 -12.43 10.83
C SER A 24 11.40 -11.37 11.05
N HIS A 25 12.66 -11.68 10.72
CA HIS A 25 13.76 -10.73 10.83
C HIS A 25 13.56 -9.50 9.92
N LEU A 26 13.19 -9.72 8.66
CA LEU A 26 12.92 -8.65 7.71
C LEU A 26 11.77 -7.74 8.16
N LEU A 27 10.68 -8.32 8.69
CA LEU A 27 9.57 -7.55 9.26
C LEU A 27 10.01 -6.73 10.48
N ALA A 28 10.85 -7.29 11.35
CA ALA A 28 11.33 -6.60 12.55
C ALA A 28 12.20 -5.38 12.20
N GLU A 29 13.07 -5.50 11.21
CA GLU A 29 13.88 -4.37 10.72
C GLU A 29 13.01 -3.30 10.06
N GLU A 30 12.04 -3.69 9.22
CA GLU A 30 11.10 -2.74 8.61
C GLU A 30 10.29 -1.99 9.67
N ARG A 31 9.78 -2.72 10.68
CA ARG A 31 9.06 -2.13 11.80
C ARG A 31 9.92 -1.13 12.56
N LYS A 32 11.18 -1.49 12.84
CA LYS A 32 12.13 -0.64 13.54
C LYS A 32 12.44 0.62 12.74
N GLU A 33 12.61 0.51 11.43
CA GLU A 33 12.86 1.66 10.55
C GLU A 33 11.63 2.59 10.48
N GLU A 34 10.42 2.04 10.34
CA GLU A 34 9.19 2.86 10.36
C GLU A 34 8.98 3.57 11.71
N GLN A 35 9.24 2.88 12.82
CA GLN A 35 9.22 3.47 14.14
C GLN A 35 10.30 4.55 14.31
N ALA A 36 11.52 4.32 13.84
CA ALA A 36 12.62 5.28 13.90
C ALA A 36 12.29 6.55 13.10
N GLN A 37 11.77 6.41 11.89
CA GLN A 37 11.32 7.53 11.07
C GLN A 37 10.20 8.33 11.76
N SER A 38 9.20 7.63 12.33
CA SER A 38 8.10 8.28 13.05
C SER A 38 8.57 8.99 14.33
N LYS A 39 9.50 8.39 15.09
CA LYS A 39 10.11 9.00 16.28
C LYS A 39 11.00 10.18 15.95
N LEU A 40 11.76 10.10 14.86
CA LEU A 40 12.60 11.21 14.37
C LEU A 40 11.75 12.42 13.99
N LEU A 41 10.64 12.18 13.29
CA LEU A 41 9.65 13.21 12.96
C LEU A 41 9.08 13.88 14.22
N LEU A 42 8.74 13.08 15.23
CA LEU A 42 8.13 13.57 16.47
C LEU A 42 9.10 14.31 17.41
N SER A 43 10.39 13.92 17.46
CA SER A 43 11.33 14.38 18.49
C SER A 43 12.28 15.50 18.06
N LYS A 44 12.67 15.59 16.78
CA LYS A 44 13.69 16.55 16.31
C LYS A 44 13.15 17.69 15.46
N THR A 45 11.86 17.68 15.12
CA THR A 45 11.26 18.65 14.21
C THR A 45 10.31 19.57 14.95
N ALA A 46 10.47 20.89 14.82
CA ALA A 46 9.57 21.85 15.44
C ALA A 46 8.13 21.63 14.94
N PRO A 47 7.09 21.73 15.80
CA PRO A 47 5.69 21.46 15.39
C PRO A 47 5.22 22.27 14.18
N LYS A 48 5.63 23.54 14.07
CA LYS A 48 5.33 24.39 12.90
C LYS A 48 5.94 23.86 11.61
N THR A 49 7.14 23.29 11.68
CA THR A 49 7.80 22.65 10.54
C THR A 49 7.03 21.39 10.13
N LEU A 50 6.55 20.58 11.08
CA LEU A 50 5.70 19.43 10.77
C LEU A 50 4.37 19.83 10.12
N GLU A 51 3.76 20.93 10.54
CA GLU A 51 2.54 21.48 9.90
C GLU A 51 2.83 22.01 8.49
N LYS A 52 3.95 22.70 8.28
CA LYS A 52 4.40 23.14 6.93
C LYS A 52 4.59 21.96 5.97
N HIS A 53 5.06 20.82 6.47
CA HIS A 53 5.22 19.58 5.69
C HIS A 53 3.96 18.72 5.67
N GLY A 54 2.86 19.17 6.28
CA GLY A 54 1.59 18.45 6.25
C GLY A 54 1.54 17.17 7.07
N LEU A 55 2.42 16.99 8.06
CA LEU A 55 2.48 15.80 8.92
C LEU A 55 1.81 16.01 10.29
N ALA A 56 1.49 17.26 10.62
CA ALA A 56 0.77 17.64 11.82
C ALA A 56 -0.28 18.72 11.52
N LEU A 57 -1.32 18.76 12.34
CA LEU A 57 -2.29 19.86 12.39
C LEU A 57 -2.28 20.43 13.80
N LEU A 58 -2.07 21.75 13.91
CA LEU A 58 -1.87 22.42 15.20
C LEU A 58 -3.11 23.21 15.63
N GLY A 59 -3.29 23.32 16.95
CA GLY A 59 -4.33 24.17 17.55
C GLY A 59 -5.76 23.81 17.16
N LEU A 60 -6.07 22.52 17.08
CA LEU A 60 -7.41 22.01 16.82
C LEU A 60 -8.26 22.02 18.10
N GLY A 61 -9.58 22.07 17.95
CA GLY A 61 -10.56 21.87 19.02
C GLY A 61 -11.57 20.77 18.66
N VAL A 62 -12.22 20.19 19.67
CA VAL A 62 -13.25 19.16 19.46
C VAL A 62 -14.58 19.82 19.07
N ALA A 63 -15.04 19.56 17.84
CA ALA A 63 -16.32 20.03 17.32
C ALA A 63 -17.48 19.15 17.79
N SER A 64 -17.33 17.82 17.69
CA SER A 64 -18.39 16.88 18.05
C SER A 64 -17.82 15.49 18.39
N ILE A 65 -18.61 14.68 19.12
CA ILE A 65 -18.28 13.30 19.47
C ILE A 65 -19.52 12.44 19.26
N HIS A 66 -19.42 11.39 18.45
CA HIS A 66 -20.52 10.46 18.11
C HIS A 66 -20.05 9.00 18.13
N ILE A 67 -20.97 8.04 18.12
CA ILE A 67 -20.64 6.60 18.08
C ILE A 67 -20.76 6.10 16.65
N GLY A 68 -19.68 5.53 16.12
CA GLY A 68 -19.63 4.93 14.79
C GLY A 68 -19.94 3.42 14.77
N VAL A 69 -19.95 2.86 13.56
CA VAL A 69 -20.07 1.40 13.33
C VAL A 69 -18.97 0.65 14.10
N GLY A 70 -19.31 -0.48 14.71
CA GLY A 70 -18.40 -1.23 15.58
C GLY A 70 -18.18 -0.62 16.98
N ALA A 71 -19.03 0.33 17.39
CA ALA A 71 -19.00 1.03 18.68
C ALA A 71 -17.72 1.83 18.94
N LYS A 72 -17.07 2.32 17.87
CA LYS A 72 -15.92 3.21 17.97
C LYS A 72 -16.37 4.64 18.26
N LEU A 73 -15.59 5.37 19.04
CA LEU A 73 -15.85 6.79 19.30
C LEU A 73 -15.32 7.61 18.12
N LEU A 74 -16.20 8.33 17.42
CA LEU A 74 -15.84 9.25 16.36
C LEU A 74 -15.75 10.66 16.94
N VAL A 75 -14.57 11.27 16.83
CA VAL A 75 -14.27 12.61 17.36
C VAL A 75 -13.99 13.53 16.19
N GLU A 76 -14.83 14.53 15.97
CA GLU A 76 -14.61 15.55 14.96
C GLU A 76 -13.78 16.68 15.54
N LEU A 77 -12.67 17.00 14.87
CA LEU A 77 -11.78 18.11 15.19
C LEU A 77 -11.88 19.18 14.11
N GLU A 78 -11.87 20.44 14.52
CA GLU A 78 -11.87 21.60 13.62
C GLU A 78 -10.91 22.68 14.13
N ARG A 79 -10.60 23.68 13.28
CA ARG A 79 -9.85 24.87 13.70
C ARG A 79 -10.82 25.88 14.34
N PRO A 80 -10.70 26.15 15.66
CA PRO A 80 -11.61 27.08 16.32
C PRO A 80 -11.37 28.52 15.82
N SER A 81 -12.44 29.24 15.52
CA SER A 81 -12.39 30.67 15.12
C SER A 81 -11.79 31.58 16.20
N ALA A 82 -11.74 31.13 17.44
CA ALA A 82 -11.09 31.84 18.55
C ALA A 82 -9.57 31.96 18.36
N HIS A 83 -8.94 31.11 17.56
CA HIS A 83 -7.47 31.01 17.44
C HIS A 83 -6.95 31.01 16.01
N HIS A 84 -7.84 30.89 15.01
CA HIS A 84 -7.48 30.86 13.60
C HIS A 84 -8.32 31.85 12.81
N SER A 85 -7.69 32.56 11.87
CA SER A 85 -8.35 33.50 10.95
C SER A 85 -9.13 32.81 9.83
N SER A 86 -8.73 31.57 9.49
CA SER A 86 -9.40 30.73 8.49
C SER A 86 -9.80 29.39 9.11
N PRO A 87 -11.01 28.88 8.81
CA PRO A 87 -11.42 27.54 9.23
C PRO A 87 -10.71 26.43 8.43
N ASN A 88 -10.08 26.77 7.31
CA ASN A 88 -9.40 25.79 6.46
C ASN A 88 -8.11 25.30 7.11
N PHE A 89 -7.87 24.01 7.02
CA PHE A 89 -6.61 23.38 7.35
C PHE A 89 -5.52 23.83 6.36
N PRO A 90 -4.25 23.87 6.81
CA PRO A 90 -3.15 24.07 5.90
C PRO A 90 -2.98 22.81 5.04
N PRO A 91 -2.26 22.90 3.91
CA PRO A 91 -1.95 21.73 3.09
C PRO A 91 -1.37 20.59 3.94
N HIS A 92 -1.98 19.41 3.88
CA HIS A 92 -1.58 18.28 4.72
C HIS A 92 -1.66 16.92 4.02
N SER A 93 -0.91 15.96 4.56
CA SER A 93 -0.84 14.58 4.08
C SER A 93 -1.77 13.61 4.80
N PHE A 94 -2.59 14.08 5.76
CA PHE A 94 -3.60 13.27 6.41
C PHE A 94 -4.63 12.79 5.40
N ARG A 95 -4.76 11.48 5.30
CA ARG A 95 -5.78 10.79 4.50
C ARG A 95 -6.62 9.96 5.43
N THR A 96 -7.86 9.69 5.02
CA THR A 96 -8.68 8.68 5.72
C THR A 96 -7.87 7.42 5.92
N GLY A 97 -7.96 6.87 7.12
CA GLY A 97 -7.35 5.66 7.68
C GLY A 97 -5.88 5.75 8.05
N ASP A 98 -5.26 6.94 7.96
CA ASP A 98 -3.99 7.19 8.62
C ASP A 98 -4.14 7.00 10.13
N LEU A 99 -3.09 6.52 10.81
CA LEU A 99 -3.04 6.57 12.27
C LEU A 99 -2.58 7.93 12.71
N ALA A 100 -3.27 8.49 13.69
CA ALA A 100 -2.95 9.79 14.25
C ALA A 100 -3.02 9.75 15.77
N ALA A 101 -2.07 10.43 16.42
CA ALA A 101 -2.07 10.66 17.86
C ALA A 101 -2.59 12.06 18.16
N VAL A 102 -3.48 12.13 19.15
CA VAL A 102 -4.01 13.35 19.75
C VAL A 102 -3.07 13.74 20.89
N LEU A 103 -2.43 14.89 20.74
CA LEU A 103 -1.48 15.47 21.68
C LEU A 103 -2.01 16.81 22.19
N ASP A 104 -1.55 17.24 23.37
CA ASP A 104 -1.72 18.63 23.78
C ASP A 104 -0.79 19.53 22.96
N ASN A 105 -1.31 20.66 22.48
CA ASN A 105 -0.59 21.67 21.73
C ASN A 105 0.26 22.59 22.62
N GLY A 106 0.01 22.63 23.94
CA GLY A 106 0.79 23.39 24.93
C GLY A 106 1.89 22.60 25.63
N ALA A 107 1.94 21.27 25.45
CA ALA A 107 2.98 20.41 26.01
C ALA A 107 4.33 20.59 25.27
N ASP A 108 5.43 20.41 26.00
CA ASP A 108 6.80 20.49 25.47
C ASP A 108 6.92 19.63 24.19
N PRO A 109 7.40 20.20 23.06
CA PRO A 109 7.64 19.46 21.82
C PRO A 109 8.49 18.19 22.01
N GLN A 110 9.38 18.18 23.01
CA GLN A 110 10.26 17.06 23.34
C GLN A 110 9.70 16.09 24.38
N ALA A 111 8.57 16.39 25.04
CA ALA A 111 7.95 15.48 25.99
C ALA A 111 7.37 14.26 25.24
N THR A 112 8.16 13.20 25.12
CA THR A 112 7.72 11.88 24.67
C THR A 112 6.86 11.25 25.76
N ASN A 113 5.61 11.71 25.90
CA ASN A 113 4.61 11.02 26.72
C ASN A 113 4.16 9.76 25.97
N GLU A 114 5.06 8.78 25.80
CA GLU A 114 4.74 7.47 25.20
C GLU A 114 3.68 6.71 26.02
N SER A 115 3.44 7.09 27.28
CA SER A 115 2.42 6.52 28.15
C SER A 115 1.11 7.33 28.13
N GLY A 116 0.08 6.81 27.45
CA GLY A 116 -1.30 7.29 27.58
C GLY A 116 -1.85 8.16 26.44
N LEU A 117 -1.18 8.21 25.30
CA LEU A 117 -1.65 8.96 24.12
C LEU A 117 -2.95 8.39 23.55
N LEU A 118 -3.95 9.27 23.40
CA LEU A 118 -5.15 9.00 22.64
C LEU A 118 -4.78 8.87 21.16
N SER A 119 -4.74 7.64 20.66
CA SER A 119 -4.52 7.37 19.24
C SER A 119 -5.82 6.93 18.58
N GLY A 120 -5.96 7.32 17.32
CA GLY A 120 -7.12 7.00 16.51
C GLY A 120 -6.74 6.77 15.06
N VAL A 121 -7.67 6.16 14.34
CA VAL A 121 -7.62 6.05 12.89
C VAL A 121 -8.39 7.23 12.33
N VAL A 122 -7.79 8.00 11.42
CA VAL A 122 -8.50 9.08 10.72
C VAL A 122 -9.72 8.49 9.98
N TYR A 123 -10.92 8.88 10.38
CA TYR A 123 -12.19 8.39 9.82
C TYR A 123 -12.59 9.21 8.58
N ARG A 124 -12.44 10.53 8.65
CA ARG A 124 -12.79 11.42 7.53
C ARG A 124 -11.91 12.66 7.59
N VAL A 125 -11.55 13.19 6.44
CA VAL A 125 -10.87 14.48 6.32
C VAL A 125 -11.57 15.31 5.25
N ASN A 126 -11.91 16.53 5.60
CA ASN A 126 -12.34 17.59 4.69
C ASN A 126 -11.42 18.80 4.94
N ASP A 127 -11.55 19.85 4.13
CA ASP A 127 -10.70 21.06 4.24
C ASP A 127 -10.82 21.79 5.58
N THR A 128 -11.91 21.59 6.34
CA THR A 128 -12.16 22.29 7.61
C THR A 128 -12.30 21.36 8.82
N ARG A 129 -12.44 20.05 8.60
CA ARG A 129 -12.76 19.07 9.65
C ARG A 129 -12.05 17.74 9.46
N ILE A 130 -11.52 17.20 10.54
CA ILE A 130 -10.92 15.87 10.59
C ILE A 130 -11.58 15.04 11.69
N THR A 131 -12.15 13.90 11.31
CA THR A 131 -12.80 12.96 12.22
C THR A 131 -11.82 11.85 12.56
N LEU A 132 -11.65 11.53 13.84
CA LEU A 132 -10.85 10.41 14.33
C LEU A 132 -11.74 9.33 14.92
N ALA A 133 -11.55 8.09 14.50
CA ALA A 133 -12.11 6.92 15.14
C ALA A 133 -11.14 6.42 16.22
N ILE A 134 -11.48 6.69 17.48
CA ILE A 134 -10.71 6.26 18.64
C ILE A 134 -11.21 4.90 19.09
N SER A 135 -10.29 3.94 19.22
CA SER A 135 -10.57 2.64 19.83
C SER A 135 -10.21 2.68 21.31
N ASP A 136 -11.01 2.02 22.17
CA ASP A 136 -10.66 1.77 23.56
C ASP A 136 -9.31 1.03 23.63
N GLY A 137 -8.24 1.76 23.94
CA GLY A 137 -6.91 1.19 24.07
C GLY A 137 -6.83 0.29 25.29
N LYS A 138 -6.32 -0.93 25.13
CA LYS A 138 -5.70 -1.66 26.25
C LYS A 138 -4.56 -0.76 26.76
N LYS A 139 -4.55 -0.41 28.04
CA LYS A 139 -3.32 0.11 28.68
C LYS A 139 -2.21 -0.91 28.43
N GLY A 140 -1.16 -0.51 27.72
CA GLY A 140 -0.02 -1.38 27.43
C GLY A 140 0.59 -1.89 28.73
N ALA A 141 0.77 -3.21 28.81
CA ALA A 141 1.60 -3.84 29.82
C ALA A 141 3.06 -3.70 29.37
N GLY A 142 3.91 -3.07 30.18
CA GLY A 142 5.36 -3.09 29.99
C GLY A 142 6.06 -1.82 30.45
N GLY A 143 6.88 -1.95 31.51
CA GLY A 143 7.83 -0.92 31.92
C GLY A 143 7.90 -0.73 33.43
N GLY A 144 8.42 -1.73 34.14
CA GLY A 144 8.75 -1.60 35.56
C GLY A 144 9.85 -0.56 35.76
N ALA A 145 9.45 0.68 36.05
CA ALA A 145 10.34 1.65 36.68
C ALA A 145 10.32 1.38 38.19
N LYS A 146 11.36 0.68 38.69
CA LYS A 146 11.73 0.70 40.10
C LYS A 146 11.96 2.17 40.50
N GLY A 147 10.98 2.77 41.18
CA GLY A 147 11.19 4.02 41.89
C GLY A 147 12.20 3.79 43.00
N LEU A 148 13.34 4.48 42.95
CA LEU A 148 14.12 4.75 44.14
C LEU A 148 13.24 5.56 45.09
N GLY A 149 12.91 4.99 46.23
CA GLY A 149 12.20 5.65 47.32
C GLY A 149 12.67 5.08 48.64
N SER A 150 13.49 5.88 49.33
CA SER A 150 13.54 6.08 50.78
C SER A 150 13.11 4.93 51.69
N GLU A 151 14.05 4.51 52.54
CA GLU A 151 13.81 3.76 53.77
C GLU A 151 12.66 4.34 54.62
N GLY A 152 11.87 3.46 55.25
CA GLY A 152 10.82 3.85 56.19
C GLY A 152 9.86 2.74 56.60
N LYS A 153 10.32 1.88 57.53
CA LYS A 153 9.62 1.15 58.62
C LYS A 153 8.21 0.53 58.44
N GLU A 154 8.20 -0.78 58.72
CA GLU A 154 7.34 -1.52 59.67
C GLU A 154 5.81 -1.64 59.45
N GLY A 155 5.36 -2.91 59.36
CA GLY A 155 4.39 -3.44 60.34
C GLY A 155 3.08 -4.02 59.79
N GLY A 156 2.89 -5.33 60.01
CA GLY A 156 1.57 -5.92 60.29
C GLY A 156 0.84 -6.63 59.14
N GLY A 157 0.66 -7.94 59.29
CA GLY A 157 0.03 -8.83 58.32
C GLY A 157 -1.50 -8.96 58.44
N ASN A 158 -2.12 -9.63 57.47
CA ASN A 158 -2.82 -10.91 57.67
C ASN A 158 -3.34 -11.48 56.35
N LYS A 159 -3.19 -12.80 56.20
CA LYS A 159 -3.85 -13.63 55.19
C LYS A 159 -5.37 -13.52 55.28
N ARG A 160 -6.05 -13.49 54.13
CA ARG A 160 -7.29 -14.26 53.90
C ARG A 160 -7.60 -14.39 52.42
N ASP A 161 -7.59 -15.64 51.96
CA ASP A 161 -8.16 -16.08 50.69
C ASP A 161 -9.65 -15.73 50.61
N VAL A 162 -10.07 -15.14 49.50
CA VAL A 162 -11.47 -15.13 49.06
C VAL A 162 -11.49 -15.54 47.59
N ARG A 163 -12.12 -16.69 47.36
CA ARG A 163 -12.48 -17.26 46.06
C ARG A 163 -13.35 -16.30 45.24
N SER A 164 -13.19 -16.39 43.92
CA SER A 164 -14.18 -16.03 42.88
C SER A 164 -14.58 -14.55 42.83
N GLY A 165 -14.04 -13.83 41.86
CA GLY A 165 -14.35 -12.42 41.61
C GLY A 165 -13.89 -11.98 40.23
N ASP A 166 -14.80 -12.14 39.27
CA ASP A 166 -14.96 -11.41 38.01
C ASP A 166 -14.02 -10.18 37.85
N SER A 167 -12.93 -10.33 37.08
CA SER A 167 -11.97 -9.25 36.83
C SER A 167 -12.41 -8.36 35.66
N ASN A 168 -13.39 -7.53 35.98
CA ASN A 168 -13.56 -6.15 35.55
C ASN A 168 -12.51 -5.60 34.54
N LYS A 169 -12.71 -5.85 33.23
CA LYS A 169 -12.02 -5.11 32.16
C LYS A 169 -12.67 -3.72 32.00
N VAL A 170 -11.96 -2.77 32.59
CA VAL A 170 -11.97 -1.29 32.55
C VAL A 170 -12.93 -0.62 31.56
N SER A 171 -13.72 0.28 32.15
CA SER A 171 -14.70 1.20 31.57
C SER A 171 -14.07 2.27 30.68
N GLY A 172 -14.80 2.65 29.61
CA GLY A 172 -14.60 3.92 28.91
C GLY A 172 -14.94 5.09 29.83
N ASN A 173 -14.01 5.43 30.71
CA ASN A 173 -14.05 6.67 31.49
C ASN A 173 -13.89 7.89 30.56
N ASP A 174 -14.32 9.06 31.04
CA ASP A 174 -14.12 10.40 30.45
C ASP A 174 -12.85 10.44 29.58
N VAL A 175 -13.01 10.40 28.26
CA VAL A 175 -11.91 10.70 27.34
C VAL A 175 -11.76 12.21 27.38
N ASP A 176 -10.87 12.68 28.26
CA ASP A 176 -10.60 14.10 28.42
C ASP A 176 -9.69 14.55 27.27
N PHE A 177 -10.21 15.42 26.42
CA PHE A 177 -9.47 15.99 25.31
C PHE A 177 -8.81 17.28 25.77
N PRO A 178 -7.54 17.54 25.39
CA PRO A 178 -6.92 18.84 25.63
C PRO A 178 -7.75 19.97 25.00
N GLU A 179 -7.78 21.14 25.64
CA GLU A 179 -8.46 22.33 25.07
C GLU A 179 -7.87 22.73 23.70
N ARG A 180 -6.57 22.50 23.52
CA ARG A 180 -5.88 22.67 22.23
C ARG A 180 -5.18 21.39 21.83
N ILE A 181 -5.67 20.80 20.75
CA ILE A 181 -5.18 19.55 20.21
C ILE A 181 -4.13 19.82 19.14
N ARG A 182 -3.03 19.08 19.24
CA ARG A 182 -2.09 18.84 18.15
C ARG A 182 -2.33 17.43 17.64
N LEU A 183 -2.59 17.29 16.35
CA LEU A 183 -2.74 15.99 15.69
C LEU A 183 -1.48 15.66 14.92
N VAL A 184 -0.90 14.47 15.14
CA VAL A 184 0.32 14.04 14.42
C VAL A 184 0.15 12.65 13.86
N LYS A 185 0.66 12.41 12.65
CA LYS A 185 0.65 11.11 11.99
C LYS A 185 1.63 10.13 12.67
N VAL A 186 1.21 8.88 12.88
CA VAL A 186 1.97 7.84 13.60
C VAL A 186 2.14 6.59 12.74
N ALA A 187 3.23 5.86 12.96
CA ALA A 187 3.51 4.55 12.36
C ALA A 187 2.38 3.52 12.55
N ASN A 188 2.16 2.67 11.54
CA ASN A 188 1.04 1.73 11.53
C ASN A 188 1.37 0.36 12.14
N GLU A 189 1.52 0.30 13.46
CA GLU A 189 1.87 -0.93 14.18
C GLU A 189 0.88 -2.08 13.95
N SER A 190 -0.41 -1.76 13.80
CA SER A 190 -1.46 -2.77 13.56
C SER A 190 -1.25 -3.57 12.28
N THR A 191 -0.49 -3.02 11.32
CA THR A 191 -0.14 -3.69 10.07
C THR A 191 0.90 -4.77 10.32
N PHE A 192 1.97 -4.46 11.06
CA PHE A 192 3.00 -5.43 11.44
C PHE A 192 2.44 -6.55 12.32
N GLU A 193 1.60 -6.21 13.30
CA GLU A 193 0.93 -7.23 14.14
C GLU A 193 0.13 -8.23 13.30
N ARG A 194 -0.56 -7.77 12.25
CA ARG A 194 -1.31 -8.67 11.35
C ARG A 194 -0.37 -9.57 10.55
N LEU A 195 0.75 -9.04 10.07
CA LEU A 195 1.74 -9.80 9.30
C LEU A 195 2.43 -10.86 10.18
N GLU A 196 2.85 -10.49 11.39
CA GLU A 196 3.43 -11.42 12.38
C GLU A 196 2.44 -12.53 12.77
N ASN A 197 1.18 -12.17 13.06
CA ASN A 197 0.13 -13.16 13.33
C ASN A 197 -0.14 -14.09 12.15
N THR A 198 0.01 -13.59 10.92
CA THR A 198 -0.15 -14.39 9.69
C THR A 198 1.02 -15.36 9.53
N LEU A 199 2.24 -14.89 9.80
CA LEU A 199 3.45 -15.72 9.82
C LEU A 199 3.32 -16.87 10.83
N ASP A 200 2.86 -16.58 12.05
CA ASP A 200 2.66 -17.58 13.11
C ASP A 200 1.60 -18.62 12.71
N LYS A 201 0.48 -18.19 12.13
CA LYS A 201 -0.58 -19.10 11.64
C LYS A 201 -0.06 -20.00 10.53
N LEU A 202 0.73 -19.45 9.61
CA LEU A 202 1.30 -20.19 8.49
C LEU A 202 2.32 -21.23 8.95
N ALA A 203 3.19 -20.88 9.91
CA ALA A 203 4.14 -21.82 10.51
C ALA A 203 3.42 -22.99 11.21
N LYS A 204 2.37 -22.68 11.99
CA LYS A 204 1.52 -23.71 12.63
C LYS A 204 0.83 -24.62 11.62
N ALA A 205 0.29 -24.04 10.54
CA ALA A 205 -0.36 -24.83 9.48
C ALA A 205 0.62 -25.83 8.83
N LEU A 206 1.86 -25.40 8.58
CA LEU A 206 2.92 -26.23 8.02
C LEU A 206 3.61 -27.16 9.03
N GLY A 207 3.20 -27.15 10.30
CA GLY A 207 3.79 -28.00 11.35
C GLY A 207 5.20 -27.58 11.77
N VAL A 208 5.62 -26.35 11.49
CA VAL A 208 6.97 -25.85 11.82
C VAL A 208 6.95 -25.23 13.21
N SER A 209 7.79 -25.72 14.12
CA SER A 209 7.97 -25.14 15.45
C SER A 209 8.71 -23.80 15.34
N PHE A 210 7.96 -22.71 15.39
CA PHE A 210 8.45 -21.34 15.26
C PHE A 210 8.02 -20.52 16.48
N ALA A 211 8.99 -20.08 17.29
CA ALA A 211 8.77 -19.13 18.37
C ALA A 211 9.14 -17.73 17.87
N ASN A 212 8.13 -16.90 17.61
CA ASN A 212 8.34 -15.51 17.25
C ASN A 212 8.78 -14.74 18.51
N GLY A 213 9.90 -14.01 18.44
CA GLY A 213 10.50 -13.33 19.60
C GLY A 213 9.63 -12.28 20.30
N ALA A 214 8.45 -11.95 19.73
CA ALA A 214 7.50 -11.00 20.27
C ALA A 214 6.41 -11.61 21.19
N ASN A 215 6.23 -12.95 21.20
CA ASN A 215 5.09 -13.60 21.86
C ASN A 215 5.44 -14.38 23.14
N ALA A 216 6.39 -13.88 23.94
CA ALA A 216 6.64 -14.40 25.30
C ALA A 216 5.67 -13.82 26.36
N GLY A 217 4.64 -13.06 25.98
CA GLY A 217 3.74 -12.35 26.90
C GLY A 217 2.25 -12.33 26.53
N GLY A 218 1.77 -13.31 25.76
CA GLY A 218 0.38 -13.40 25.32
C GLY A 218 -0.60 -13.91 26.38
N ASP A 219 -1.23 -12.97 27.08
CA ASP A 219 -2.35 -13.10 28.03
C ASP A 219 -3.54 -13.95 27.50
N THR A 220 -3.77 -15.09 28.13
CA THR A 220 -4.97 -15.95 27.98
C THR A 220 -6.18 -15.26 28.59
N SER A 221 -6.94 -14.52 27.79
CA SER A 221 -8.29 -14.08 28.18
C SER A 221 -9.23 -13.99 26.99
N ALA A 222 -9.55 -15.17 26.46
CA ALA A 222 -10.82 -15.45 25.80
C ALA A 222 -11.47 -16.60 26.57
N GLU A 223 -12.38 -16.27 27.47
CA GLU A 223 -13.33 -17.25 27.99
C GLU A 223 -14.30 -17.57 26.84
N ASP A 224 -14.16 -18.76 26.28
CA ASP A 224 -15.23 -19.57 25.70
C ASP A 224 -14.69 -21.02 25.67
N GLU A 225 -15.20 -21.82 26.62
CA GLU A 225 -15.08 -23.27 26.86
C GLU A 225 -13.73 -24.01 26.74
N PRO A 226 -13.37 -24.86 27.74
CA PRO A 226 -12.16 -25.66 27.69
C PRO A 226 -12.30 -26.84 26.69
N PRO A 227 -11.33 -27.06 25.78
CA PRO A 227 -11.30 -28.29 25.01
C PRO A 227 -10.87 -29.44 25.91
N THR A 228 -11.65 -30.51 25.91
CA THR A 228 -11.32 -31.79 26.53
C THR A 228 -9.98 -32.33 25.99
N PRO A 229 -9.13 -32.96 26.83
CA PRO A 229 -7.81 -33.41 26.41
C PRO A 229 -7.93 -34.72 25.63
N SER A 230 -7.96 -34.64 24.30
CA SER A 230 -7.59 -35.78 23.45
C SER A 230 -6.13 -35.65 23.07
N SER A 231 -5.32 -36.58 23.56
CA SER A 231 -3.96 -36.84 23.14
C SER A 231 -3.90 -37.11 21.62
N SER A 232 -3.51 -36.10 20.85
CA SER A 232 -3.02 -36.29 19.48
C SER A 232 -1.93 -35.27 19.21
N SER A 233 -0.72 -35.76 18.97
CA SER A 233 0.38 -35.02 18.35
C SER A 233 -0.14 -34.16 17.18
N SER A 234 -0.07 -32.84 17.30
CA SER A 234 -0.58 -31.90 16.29
C SER A 234 0.29 -31.93 15.04
N SER A 235 0.01 -32.90 14.16
CA SER A 235 0.44 -32.88 12.77
C SER A 235 -0.15 -31.65 12.07
N GLY A 236 0.66 -30.87 11.35
CA GLY A 236 0.21 -29.67 10.65
C GLY A 236 -0.84 -29.95 9.58
N ASN A 237 -2.01 -29.31 9.67
CA ASN A 237 -3.09 -29.40 8.68
C ASN A 237 -2.99 -28.27 7.63
N ALA A 238 -1.87 -28.21 6.90
CA ALA A 238 -1.73 -27.28 5.77
C ALA A 238 -2.63 -27.70 4.60
N THR A 239 -3.37 -26.75 4.04
CA THR A 239 -4.23 -27.03 2.88
C THR A 239 -3.43 -27.44 1.64
N SER A 240 -4.05 -28.16 0.71
CA SER A 240 -3.44 -28.51 -0.60
C SER A 240 -2.89 -27.30 -1.35
N LEU A 241 -3.63 -26.18 -1.29
CA LEU A 241 -3.20 -24.87 -1.76
C LEU A 241 -1.92 -24.37 -1.05
N THR A 242 -1.91 -24.36 0.28
CA THR A 242 -0.76 -23.90 1.08
C THR A 242 0.48 -24.73 0.77
N ARG A 243 0.32 -26.05 0.66
CA ARG A 243 1.40 -26.96 0.30
C ARG A 243 1.96 -26.64 -1.09
N SER A 244 1.09 -26.35 -2.04
CA SER A 244 1.51 -25.97 -3.39
C SER A 244 2.19 -24.61 -3.45
N LEU A 245 1.73 -23.61 -2.71
CA LEU A 245 2.39 -22.31 -2.65
C LEU A 245 3.81 -22.35 -2.03
N PHE A 246 4.15 -23.43 -1.30
CA PHE A 246 5.47 -23.67 -0.73
C PHE A 246 6.34 -24.66 -1.53
N GLY A 247 5.87 -25.23 -2.64
CA GLY A 247 6.64 -26.24 -3.37
C GLY A 247 6.55 -27.65 -2.80
N LEU A 248 5.71 -27.90 -1.79
CA LEU A 248 5.54 -29.23 -1.18
C LEU A 248 4.73 -30.18 -2.06
N THR A 249 3.86 -29.63 -2.91
CA THR A 249 3.06 -30.36 -3.91
C THR A 249 3.04 -29.57 -5.22
N PRO A 250 3.15 -30.21 -6.39
CA PRO A 250 3.05 -29.49 -7.66
C PRO A 250 1.59 -29.06 -7.93
N PRO A 251 1.36 -27.86 -8.48
CA PRO A 251 0.04 -27.48 -9.00
C PRO A 251 -0.29 -28.25 -10.29
N THR A 252 -1.58 -28.45 -10.54
CA THR A 252 -2.11 -29.18 -11.69
C THR A 252 -3.15 -28.33 -12.43
N TRP A 253 -3.28 -28.57 -13.73
CA TRP A 253 -4.27 -27.93 -14.59
C TRP A 253 -5.11 -28.98 -15.31
N LYS A 254 -6.42 -28.81 -15.26
CA LYS A 254 -7.42 -29.64 -15.94
C LYS A 254 -7.79 -29.03 -17.28
N ASN A 255 -8.18 -29.85 -18.25
CA ASN A 255 -8.69 -29.31 -19.51
C ASN A 255 -10.17 -28.89 -19.31
N ILE A 256 -10.41 -27.58 -19.18
CA ILE A 256 -11.72 -27.01 -18.86
C ILE A 256 -11.96 -25.81 -19.79
N ASP A 257 -13.10 -25.81 -20.47
CA ASP A 257 -13.60 -24.65 -21.22
C ASP A 257 -14.29 -23.63 -20.29
N LEU A 258 -14.57 -22.44 -20.83
CA LEU A 258 -15.32 -21.42 -20.08
C LEU A 258 -16.70 -21.98 -19.66
N PRO A 259 -17.07 -21.87 -18.37
CA PRO A 259 -18.35 -22.38 -17.87
C PRO A 259 -19.57 -21.75 -18.56
N LEU A 260 -19.46 -20.48 -18.92
CA LEU A 260 -20.46 -19.72 -19.64
C LEU A 260 -19.80 -18.97 -20.81
N PRO A 261 -20.56 -18.55 -21.82
CA PRO A 261 -20.08 -17.58 -22.80
C PRO A 261 -19.52 -16.33 -22.09
N PRO A 262 -18.49 -15.67 -22.65
CA PRO A 262 -17.96 -14.43 -22.09
C PRO A 262 -19.07 -13.39 -21.91
N PHE A 263 -19.14 -12.77 -20.73
CA PHE A 263 -20.09 -11.68 -20.48
C PHE A 263 -19.64 -10.43 -21.24
N ASN A 264 -18.35 -10.13 -21.24
CA ASN A 264 -17.80 -9.08 -22.10
C ASN A 264 -17.42 -9.65 -23.48
N PRO A 265 -18.14 -9.28 -24.57
CA PRO A 265 -17.85 -9.78 -25.91
C PRO A 265 -16.56 -9.19 -26.51
N ASN A 266 -16.01 -8.11 -25.93
CA ASN A 266 -14.82 -7.41 -26.43
C ASN A 266 -13.50 -7.96 -25.85
N LEU A 267 -13.54 -9.08 -25.12
CA LEU A 267 -12.33 -9.72 -24.60
C LEU A 267 -11.51 -10.30 -25.74
N ASN A 268 -10.21 -10.01 -25.71
CA ASN A 268 -9.28 -10.59 -26.68
C ASN A 268 -8.90 -12.04 -26.30
N THR A 269 -8.24 -12.72 -27.23
CA THR A 269 -7.81 -14.12 -27.07
C THR A 269 -6.92 -14.32 -25.84
N THR A 270 -5.94 -13.45 -25.61
CA THR A 270 -5.00 -13.58 -24.49
C THR A 270 -5.67 -13.42 -23.13
N GLN A 271 -6.70 -12.58 -23.03
CA GLN A 271 -7.53 -12.43 -21.83
C GLN A 271 -8.39 -13.67 -21.61
N LEU A 272 -9.04 -14.20 -22.66
CA LEU A 272 -9.85 -15.42 -22.58
C LEU A 272 -9.00 -16.64 -22.20
N ASP A 273 -7.81 -16.77 -22.77
CA ASP A 273 -6.88 -17.85 -22.45
C ASP A 273 -6.36 -17.75 -21.02
N ALA A 274 -6.10 -16.54 -20.52
CA ALA A 274 -5.77 -16.33 -19.11
C ALA A 274 -6.91 -16.76 -18.17
N ILE A 275 -8.16 -16.45 -18.52
CA ILE A 275 -9.33 -16.87 -17.73
C ILE A 275 -9.48 -18.39 -17.74
N ARG A 276 -9.39 -19.04 -18.91
CA ARG A 276 -9.40 -20.51 -19.02
C ARG A 276 -8.28 -21.15 -18.20
N HIS A 277 -7.08 -20.58 -18.26
CA HIS A 277 -5.93 -21.07 -17.50
C HIS A 277 -6.12 -20.92 -15.98
N CYS A 278 -6.79 -19.85 -15.53
CA CYS A 278 -7.15 -19.70 -14.11
C CYS A 278 -8.20 -20.71 -13.66
N LEU A 279 -9.25 -20.93 -14.47
CA LEU A 279 -10.34 -21.85 -14.14
C LEU A 279 -9.90 -23.32 -14.16
N SER A 280 -8.92 -23.65 -14.99
CA SER A 280 -8.33 -24.98 -15.07
C SER A 280 -7.39 -25.33 -13.91
N ALA A 281 -6.86 -24.34 -13.19
CA ALA A 281 -5.92 -24.56 -12.10
C ALA A 281 -6.60 -25.21 -10.88
N ASP A 282 -5.99 -26.24 -10.32
CA ASP A 282 -6.51 -26.91 -9.12
C ASP A 282 -6.22 -26.14 -7.83
N HIS A 283 -5.10 -25.41 -7.77
CA HIS A 283 -4.68 -24.68 -6.56
C HIS A 283 -4.51 -23.19 -6.83
N PHE A 284 -3.64 -22.80 -7.77
CA PHE A 284 -3.42 -21.38 -8.06
C PHE A 284 -2.98 -21.13 -9.50
N SER A 285 -3.20 -19.90 -9.97
CA SER A 285 -2.71 -19.40 -11.26
C SER A 285 -2.30 -17.94 -11.16
N LEU A 286 -1.40 -17.50 -12.04
CA LEU A 286 -0.94 -16.11 -12.11
C LEU A 286 -1.45 -15.43 -13.38
N ILE A 287 -2.06 -14.25 -13.25
CA ILE A 287 -2.31 -13.35 -14.38
C ILE A 287 -1.21 -12.32 -14.41
N HIS A 288 -0.35 -12.38 -15.42
CA HIS A 288 0.63 -11.34 -15.67
C HIS A 288 0.03 -10.30 -16.61
N GLY A 289 -0.30 -9.13 -16.06
CA GLY A 289 -0.96 -8.05 -16.80
C GLY A 289 -0.07 -6.80 -16.88
N PRO A 290 0.75 -6.68 -17.94
CA PRO A 290 1.49 -5.46 -18.29
C PRO A 290 0.59 -4.21 -18.39
N PRO A 291 1.17 -3.00 -18.43
CA PRO A 291 0.42 -1.74 -18.55
C PRO A 291 -0.54 -1.73 -19.73
N GLY A 292 -1.78 -1.27 -19.51
CA GLY A 292 -2.77 -1.11 -20.57
C GLY A 292 -3.43 -2.41 -21.09
N THR A 293 -3.08 -3.59 -20.56
CA THR A 293 -3.54 -4.89 -21.10
C THR A 293 -4.94 -5.33 -20.65
N GLY A 294 -5.63 -4.52 -19.86
CA GLY A 294 -6.97 -4.84 -19.37
C GLY A 294 -7.01 -5.90 -18.27
N LYS A 295 -5.96 -6.00 -17.42
CA LYS A 295 -5.87 -6.92 -16.27
C LYS A 295 -7.15 -6.94 -15.43
N THR A 296 -7.63 -5.78 -15.03
CA THR A 296 -8.87 -5.68 -14.23
C THR A 296 -10.10 -6.16 -15.00
N THR A 297 -10.16 -5.95 -16.32
CA THR A 297 -11.24 -6.47 -17.17
C THR A 297 -11.26 -8.01 -17.18
N ALA A 298 -10.08 -8.64 -17.30
CA ALA A 298 -9.96 -10.10 -17.24
C ALA A 298 -10.33 -10.66 -15.85
N ILE A 299 -9.93 -9.98 -14.76
CA ILE A 299 -10.31 -10.35 -13.39
C ILE A 299 -11.82 -10.28 -13.19
N VAL A 300 -12.47 -9.22 -13.66
CA VAL A 300 -13.93 -9.04 -13.54
C VAL A 300 -14.67 -10.14 -14.30
N GLU A 301 -14.26 -10.46 -15.52
CA GLU A 301 -14.82 -11.58 -16.27
C GLU A 301 -14.63 -12.91 -15.53
N LEU A 302 -13.43 -13.18 -15.01
CA LEU A 302 -13.17 -14.39 -14.22
C LEU A 302 -14.11 -14.51 -13.01
N ILE A 303 -14.31 -13.41 -12.27
CA ILE A 303 -15.24 -13.38 -11.13
C ILE A 303 -16.66 -13.69 -11.61
N MET A 304 -17.10 -13.08 -12.72
CA MET A 304 -18.42 -13.31 -13.30
C MET A 304 -18.62 -14.77 -13.71
N GLN A 305 -17.65 -15.38 -14.38
CA GLN A 305 -17.66 -16.80 -14.73
C GLN A 305 -17.85 -17.66 -13.47
N ILE A 306 -17.05 -17.42 -12.42
CA ILE A 306 -17.11 -18.17 -11.17
C ILE A 306 -18.49 -18.06 -10.50
N VAL A 307 -18.96 -16.84 -10.23
CA VAL A 307 -20.20 -16.64 -9.44
C VAL A 307 -21.45 -16.98 -10.22
N ALA A 308 -21.46 -16.75 -11.53
CA ALA A 308 -22.62 -17.06 -12.34
C ALA A 308 -22.77 -18.56 -12.54
N SER A 309 -21.70 -19.33 -12.77
CA SER A 309 -21.82 -20.77 -12.97
C SER A 309 -21.67 -21.60 -11.68
N ASN A 310 -21.51 -20.94 -10.53
CA ASN A 310 -21.21 -21.59 -9.25
C ASN A 310 -19.93 -22.45 -9.31
N PHE A 311 -18.96 -22.05 -10.13
CA PHE A 311 -17.81 -22.89 -10.46
C PHE A 311 -16.83 -22.97 -9.29
N GLY A 312 -16.44 -24.21 -8.95
CA GLY A 312 -15.43 -24.46 -7.92
C GLY A 312 -15.94 -24.30 -6.48
N ALA A 313 -17.25 -24.23 -6.24
CA ALA A 313 -17.82 -24.38 -4.90
C ALA A 313 -17.39 -25.71 -4.29
N THR A 314 -16.81 -25.70 -3.08
CA THR A 314 -16.33 -26.92 -2.43
C THR A 314 -17.42 -27.64 -1.65
N GLU A 315 -18.44 -26.91 -1.20
CA GLU A 315 -19.56 -27.45 -0.44
C GLU A 315 -20.71 -27.83 -1.39
N PRO A 316 -21.24 -29.06 -1.30
CA PRO A 316 -22.40 -29.47 -2.10
C PRO A 316 -23.62 -28.59 -1.80
N ASN A 317 -24.31 -28.12 -2.85
CA ASN A 317 -25.51 -27.28 -2.77
C ASN A 317 -25.33 -25.91 -2.10
N ALA A 318 -24.09 -25.48 -1.85
CA ALA A 318 -23.80 -24.13 -1.38
C ALA A 318 -23.39 -23.20 -2.54
N PRO A 319 -23.70 -21.89 -2.44
CA PRO A 319 -23.17 -20.91 -3.37
C PRO A 319 -21.67 -20.73 -3.17
N VAL A 320 -20.94 -20.62 -4.28
CA VAL A 320 -19.52 -20.28 -4.30
C VAL A 320 -19.31 -18.92 -3.64
N ARG A 321 -18.29 -18.84 -2.80
CA ARG A 321 -17.87 -17.63 -2.09
C ARG A 321 -16.48 -17.23 -2.53
N ILE A 322 -16.36 -15.98 -2.95
CA ILE A 322 -15.13 -15.40 -3.46
C ILE A 322 -14.71 -14.20 -2.61
N LEU A 323 -13.45 -14.19 -2.21
CA LEU A 323 -12.79 -13.07 -1.57
C LEU A 323 -11.89 -12.37 -2.60
N VAL A 324 -12.24 -11.15 -2.97
CA VAL A 324 -11.45 -10.32 -3.88
C VAL A 324 -10.64 -9.34 -3.06
N CYS A 325 -9.34 -9.35 -3.27
CA CYS A 325 -8.39 -8.49 -2.59
C CYS A 325 -7.55 -7.67 -3.55
N GLY A 326 -7.03 -6.56 -3.04
CA GLY A 326 -6.04 -5.74 -3.73
C GLY A 326 -5.02 -5.20 -2.74
N ALA A 327 -3.83 -4.86 -3.24
CA ALA A 327 -2.80 -4.20 -2.44
C ALA A 327 -3.23 -2.81 -1.96
N SER A 328 -4.04 -2.09 -2.76
CA SER A 328 -4.53 -0.74 -2.46
C SER A 328 -6.07 -0.66 -2.49
N ASN A 329 -6.64 0.40 -1.91
CA ASN A 329 -8.10 0.63 -1.99
C ASN A 329 -8.55 0.86 -3.43
N LEU A 330 -7.77 1.64 -4.20
CA LEU A 330 -8.08 1.94 -5.59
C LEU A 330 -8.16 0.67 -6.45
N ALA A 331 -7.25 -0.29 -6.27
CA ALA A 331 -7.30 -1.57 -6.98
C ALA A 331 -8.61 -2.33 -6.70
N VAL A 332 -9.03 -2.38 -5.43
CA VAL A 332 -10.27 -3.05 -5.03
C VAL A 332 -11.51 -2.32 -5.58
N ASP A 333 -11.51 -1.00 -5.52
CA ASP A 333 -12.64 -0.18 -5.95
C ASP A 333 -12.80 -0.21 -7.48
N ASN A 334 -11.69 -0.28 -8.24
CA ASN A 334 -11.70 -0.46 -9.70
C ASN A 334 -12.33 -1.79 -10.15
N ILE A 335 -12.19 -2.85 -9.35
CA ILE A 335 -12.87 -4.13 -9.59
C ILE A 335 -14.35 -4.00 -9.23
N LEU A 336 -14.65 -3.42 -8.06
CA LEU A 336 -16.02 -3.22 -7.58
C LEU A 336 -16.84 -2.43 -8.59
N GLU A 337 -16.31 -1.30 -9.07
CA GLU A 337 -16.97 -0.44 -10.04
C GLU A 337 -17.36 -1.19 -11.31
N ARG A 338 -16.47 -2.02 -11.86
CA ARG A 338 -16.77 -2.81 -13.06
C ARG A 338 -17.74 -3.96 -12.78
N LEU A 339 -17.68 -4.57 -11.60
CA LEU A 339 -18.63 -5.62 -11.20
C LEU A 339 -20.05 -5.06 -11.06
N VAL A 340 -20.21 -3.93 -10.36
CA VAL A 340 -21.55 -3.34 -10.10
C VAL A 340 -21.97 -2.30 -11.13
N GLY A 341 -21.10 -1.88 -12.04
CA GLY A 341 -21.35 -0.83 -13.03
C GLY A 341 -22.06 -1.34 -14.28
N SER A 342 -21.78 -2.57 -14.72
CA SER A 342 -22.37 -3.15 -15.93
C SER A 342 -23.85 -3.52 -15.72
N PRO A 343 -24.78 -3.09 -16.61
CA PRO A 343 -26.19 -3.51 -16.56
C PRO A 343 -26.37 -5.02 -16.63
N GLU A 344 -25.57 -5.70 -17.46
CA GLU A 344 -25.62 -7.15 -17.64
C GLU A 344 -25.23 -7.88 -16.34
N HIS A 345 -24.18 -7.41 -15.65
CA HIS A 345 -23.78 -7.97 -14.37
C HIS A 345 -24.87 -7.77 -13.31
N ARG A 346 -25.50 -6.59 -13.25
CA ARG A 346 -26.60 -6.31 -12.31
C ARG A 346 -27.79 -7.24 -12.52
N GLU A 347 -28.13 -7.53 -13.77
CA GLU A 347 -29.22 -8.47 -14.08
C GLU A 347 -28.89 -9.88 -13.58
N VAL A 348 -27.67 -10.36 -13.84
CA VAL A 348 -27.18 -11.65 -13.33
C VAL A 348 -27.23 -11.69 -11.81
N PHE A 349 -26.72 -10.64 -11.14
CA PHE A 349 -26.70 -10.57 -9.68
C PHE A 349 -28.11 -10.56 -9.08
N LYS A 350 -29.05 -9.84 -9.69
CA LYS A 350 -30.44 -9.83 -9.24
C LYS A 350 -31.13 -11.19 -9.45
N LYS A 351 -30.95 -11.81 -10.62
CA LYS A 351 -31.57 -13.09 -10.97
C LYS A 351 -31.06 -14.25 -10.13
N LYS A 352 -29.76 -14.24 -9.80
CA LYS A 352 -29.10 -15.29 -9.00
C LYS A 352 -28.95 -14.95 -7.52
N LEU A 353 -29.44 -13.79 -7.09
CA LEU A 353 -29.35 -13.28 -5.71
C LEU A 353 -27.89 -13.19 -5.20
N ILE A 354 -26.97 -12.75 -6.07
CA ILE A 354 -25.55 -12.60 -5.76
C ILE A 354 -25.32 -11.32 -4.96
N GLY A 355 -24.99 -11.48 -3.68
CA GLY A 355 -24.60 -10.37 -2.82
C GLY A 355 -23.14 -9.96 -3.04
N VAL A 356 -22.89 -8.65 -3.16
CA VAL A 356 -21.56 -8.05 -3.29
C VAL A 356 -21.34 -7.05 -2.14
N THR A 357 -20.26 -7.21 -1.38
CA THR A 357 -19.97 -6.35 -0.22
C THR A 357 -18.51 -5.91 -0.19
N ARG A 358 -18.28 -4.60 -0.08
CA ARG A 358 -16.96 -3.98 0.09
C ARG A 358 -16.68 -3.73 1.56
N ILE A 359 -15.68 -4.40 2.12
CA ILE A 359 -15.20 -4.19 3.49
C ILE A 359 -14.00 -3.26 3.46
N GLY A 360 -14.13 -2.15 4.16
CA GLY A 360 -13.12 -1.12 4.27
C GLY A 360 -13.78 0.16 4.72
N HIS A 361 -12.96 1.16 5.02
CA HIS A 361 -13.48 2.43 5.48
C HIS A 361 -14.24 3.14 4.33
N PRO A 362 -15.52 3.55 4.48
CA PRO A 362 -16.30 4.16 3.40
C PRO A 362 -15.66 5.41 2.79
N ALA A 363 -15.02 6.25 3.61
CA ALA A 363 -14.29 7.43 3.11
C ALA A 363 -13.00 7.11 2.31
N ARG A 364 -12.54 5.84 2.26
CA ARG A 364 -11.48 5.38 1.34
C ARG A 364 -12.04 4.81 0.04
N VAL A 365 -13.36 4.70 -0.07
CA VAL A 365 -14.06 4.10 -1.19
C VAL A 365 -14.59 5.21 -2.09
N VAL A 366 -14.48 5.02 -3.40
CA VAL A 366 -15.02 5.95 -4.40
C VAL A 366 -16.50 6.23 -4.12
N ALA A 367 -16.93 7.49 -4.22
CA ALA A 367 -18.22 7.96 -3.72
C ALA A 367 -19.43 7.20 -4.30
N ASN A 368 -19.39 6.87 -5.60
CA ASN A 368 -20.44 6.09 -6.29
C ASN A 368 -20.54 4.63 -5.82
N LEU A 369 -19.55 4.11 -5.11
CA LEU A 369 -19.51 2.72 -4.61
C LEU A 369 -19.86 2.60 -3.12
N GLN A 370 -20.12 3.72 -2.43
CA GLN A 370 -20.37 3.72 -0.99
C GLN A 370 -21.57 2.85 -0.58
N SER A 371 -22.61 2.76 -1.40
CA SER A 371 -23.77 1.90 -1.15
C SER A 371 -23.43 0.41 -1.08
N SER A 372 -22.32 -0.01 -1.70
CA SER A 372 -21.85 -1.38 -1.70
C SER A 372 -20.94 -1.70 -0.50
N THR A 373 -20.63 -0.70 0.34
CA THR A 373 -19.81 -0.90 1.54
C THR A 373 -20.57 -1.62 2.63
N LEU A 374 -19.86 -2.41 3.44
CA LEU A 374 -20.44 -3.12 4.58
C LEU A 374 -21.19 -2.16 5.52
N ASP A 375 -20.59 -1.00 5.83
CA ASP A 375 -21.17 0.00 6.72
C ASP A 375 -22.50 0.55 6.17
N ALA A 376 -22.55 0.87 4.87
CA ALA A 376 -23.77 1.34 4.23
C ALA A 376 -24.85 0.26 4.21
N GLN A 377 -24.49 -0.96 3.80
CA GLN A 377 -25.41 -2.09 3.72
C GLN A 377 -25.99 -2.46 5.10
N CYS A 378 -25.16 -2.43 6.14
CA CYS A 378 -25.62 -2.57 7.53
C CYS A 378 -26.62 -1.48 7.87
N THR A 379 -26.28 -0.21 7.62
CA THR A 379 -27.14 0.95 7.97
C THR A 379 -28.49 0.96 7.24
N THR A 380 -28.54 0.44 6.01
CA THR A 380 -29.76 0.35 5.19
C THR A 380 -30.58 -0.91 5.45
N SER A 381 -30.03 -1.91 6.14
CA SER A 381 -30.73 -3.16 6.42
C SER A 381 -31.94 -2.94 7.34
N SER A 382 -32.99 -3.75 7.16
CA SER A 382 -34.16 -3.76 8.05
C SER A 382 -33.78 -4.04 9.51
N GLU A 383 -32.78 -4.89 9.71
CA GLU A 383 -32.27 -5.35 10.99
C GLU A 383 -31.50 -4.24 11.74
N ALA A 384 -31.06 -3.18 11.05
CA ALA A 384 -30.34 -2.06 11.65
C ALA A 384 -31.23 -1.01 12.33
N GLN A 385 -32.55 -1.07 12.17
CA GLN A 385 -33.44 -0.14 12.87
C GLN A 385 -33.22 -0.20 14.39
N LEU A 386 -33.10 -1.41 14.93
CA LEU A 386 -32.80 -1.63 16.35
C LEU A 386 -31.44 -1.04 16.78
N VAL A 387 -30.44 -1.06 15.89
CA VAL A 387 -29.11 -0.49 16.17
C VAL A 387 -29.20 1.03 16.23
N LYS A 388 -29.97 1.65 15.33
CA LYS A 388 -30.22 3.10 15.32
C LYS A 388 -30.95 3.56 16.58
N ASP A 389 -31.93 2.79 17.04
CA ASP A 389 -32.70 3.13 18.23
C ASP A 389 -31.82 3.13 19.50
N ILE A 390 -30.97 2.10 19.69
CA ILE A 390 -29.99 2.08 20.79
C ILE A 390 -28.99 3.24 20.67
N SER A 391 -28.52 3.56 19.46
CA SER A 391 -27.56 4.67 19.25
C SER A 391 -28.15 6.00 19.72
N LYS A 392 -29.42 6.27 19.36
CA LYS A 392 -30.13 7.48 19.79
C LYS A 392 -30.31 7.54 21.30
N GLU A 393 -30.56 6.41 21.95
CA GLU A 393 -30.67 6.32 23.40
C GLU A 393 -29.33 6.64 24.08
N ILE A 394 -28.23 6.07 23.57
CA ILE A 394 -26.88 6.39 24.07
C ILE A 394 -26.56 7.89 23.88
N GLU A 395 -26.86 8.45 22.71
CA GLU A 395 -26.64 9.88 22.41
C GLU A 395 -27.46 10.79 23.33
N GLY A 396 -28.72 10.41 23.62
CA GLY A 396 -29.58 11.10 24.58
C GLY A 396 -28.94 11.18 25.97
N ILE A 397 -28.54 10.03 26.51
CA ILE A 397 -27.91 9.96 27.84
C ILE A 397 -26.58 10.71 27.86
N MET A 398 -25.76 10.59 26.79
CA MET A 398 -24.49 11.29 26.66
C MET A 398 -24.67 12.81 26.61
N SER A 399 -25.71 13.32 25.94
CA SER A 399 -26.01 14.75 25.90
C SER A 399 -26.37 15.29 27.29
N GLU A 400 -27.08 14.51 28.10
CA GLU A 400 -27.43 14.87 29.48
C GLU A 400 -26.22 14.81 30.45
N LEU A 401 -25.14 14.12 30.04
CA LEU A 401 -23.89 14.00 30.79
C LEU A 401 -22.85 15.07 30.44
N LYS A 402 -23.03 15.87 29.38
CA LYS A 402 -22.06 16.89 28.95
C LYS A 402 -21.86 17.98 30.02
N PRO A 403 -20.61 18.38 30.32
CA PRO A 403 -20.36 19.53 31.19
C PRO A 403 -20.85 20.83 30.53
N SER A 404 -21.55 21.66 31.31
CA SER A 404 -22.00 22.99 30.88
C SER A 404 -20.80 23.89 30.58
N SER A 405 -20.78 24.51 29.39
CA SER A 405 -19.69 25.37 28.89
C SER A 405 -19.50 26.71 29.61
N ASN A 406 -20.16 26.93 30.75
CA ASN A 406 -20.04 28.15 31.57
C ASN A 406 -19.59 27.80 32.99
N PRO A 407 -18.36 28.19 33.41
CA PRO A 407 -17.88 27.99 34.78
C PRO A 407 -18.51 28.97 35.77
N ALA A 408 -19.07 30.08 35.29
CA ALA A 408 -19.61 31.16 36.11
C ALA A 408 -21.15 31.17 36.04
N GLY A 409 -21.79 30.45 36.95
CA GLY A 409 -23.24 30.57 37.14
C GLY A 409 -23.87 29.29 37.66
N ASN A 410 -24.33 29.33 38.92
CA ASN A 410 -25.07 28.23 39.54
C ASN A 410 -26.51 28.07 39.00
N LYS A 411 -26.80 28.52 37.78
CA LYS A 411 -28.10 28.37 37.12
C LYS A 411 -27.88 28.07 35.64
N SER A 412 -28.39 26.94 35.16
CA SER A 412 -28.51 26.71 33.72
C SER A 412 -29.58 27.65 33.17
N THR A 413 -29.40 28.13 31.95
CA THR A 413 -30.36 28.97 31.22
C THR A 413 -31.63 28.22 30.81
N ARG A 414 -31.83 26.97 31.27
CA ARG A 414 -32.98 26.14 30.85
C ARG A 414 -33.48 25.15 31.93
N GLY A 415 -33.40 25.50 33.21
CA GLY A 415 -34.18 24.85 34.27
C GLY A 415 -33.95 23.35 34.54
N GLN A 416 -33.03 22.68 33.85
CA GLN A 416 -32.73 21.27 34.12
C GLN A 416 -31.67 21.13 35.24
N PRO A 417 -31.92 20.26 36.23
CA PRO A 417 -31.00 20.04 37.35
C PRO A 417 -29.69 19.39 36.89
N LYS A 418 -28.55 19.85 37.42
CA LYS A 418 -27.23 19.22 37.23
C LYS A 418 -27.28 17.77 37.72
N VAL A 419 -27.02 16.80 36.84
CA VAL A 419 -26.86 15.38 37.21
C VAL A 419 -25.61 15.26 38.09
N ARG A 420 -25.78 14.96 39.39
CA ARG A 420 -24.68 14.90 40.37
C ARG A 420 -24.48 13.50 40.93
N GLY A 421 -23.22 13.16 41.23
CA GLY A 421 -22.84 12.02 42.07
C GLY A 421 -23.36 10.67 41.57
N ASN A 422 -24.16 10.01 42.40
CA ASN A 422 -24.65 8.65 42.18
C ASN A 422 -25.50 8.50 40.90
N ASP A 423 -26.29 9.52 40.53
CA ASP A 423 -27.12 9.48 39.32
C ASP A 423 -26.27 9.61 38.05
N ARG A 424 -25.16 10.36 38.11
CA ARG A 424 -24.17 10.39 37.01
C ARG A 424 -23.54 9.01 36.83
N LYS A 425 -23.20 8.33 37.94
CA LYS A 425 -22.66 6.96 37.90
C LYS A 425 -23.65 5.96 37.31
N LYS A 426 -24.92 5.99 37.73
CA LYS A 426 -25.98 5.12 37.19
C LYS A 426 -26.18 5.30 35.69
N ARG A 427 -26.20 6.54 35.20
CA ARG A 427 -26.30 6.81 33.76
C ARG A 427 -25.09 6.34 32.97
N TRP A 428 -23.90 6.39 33.55
CA TRP A 428 -22.71 5.78 32.93
C TRP A 428 -22.78 4.24 32.91
N GLU A 429 -23.37 3.61 33.93
CA GLU A 429 -23.65 2.17 33.93
C GLU A 429 -24.68 1.80 32.84
N GLU A 430 -25.74 2.60 32.70
CA GLU A 430 -26.74 2.45 31.63
C GLU A 430 -26.12 2.58 30.23
N VAL A 431 -25.32 3.63 29.99
CA VAL A 431 -24.55 3.79 28.74
C VAL A 431 -23.65 2.59 28.49
N ARG A 432 -23.05 2.00 29.53
CA ARG A 432 -22.19 0.81 29.40
C ARG A 432 -22.97 -0.41 28.94
N GLU A 433 -24.16 -0.65 29.50
CA GLU A 433 -25.03 -1.76 29.09
C GLU A 433 -25.57 -1.55 27.67
N LEU A 434 -26.06 -0.34 27.36
CA LEU A 434 -26.51 0.00 25.99
C LEU A 434 -25.37 -0.17 24.96
N ARG A 435 -24.13 0.19 25.30
CA ARG A 435 -22.95 -0.08 24.44
C ARG A 435 -22.67 -1.56 24.24
N LYS A 436 -22.93 -2.43 25.23
CA LYS A 436 -22.82 -3.89 25.07
C LYS A 436 -23.90 -4.40 24.13
N GLU A 437 -25.14 -3.97 24.32
CA GLU A 437 -26.27 -4.35 23.48
C GLU A 437 -26.11 -3.88 22.03
N TYR A 438 -25.67 -2.62 21.85
CA TYR A 438 -25.31 -2.06 20.55
C TYR A 438 -24.29 -2.94 19.83
N ARG A 439 -23.17 -3.28 20.49
CA ARG A 439 -22.13 -4.15 19.89
C ARG A 439 -22.65 -5.53 19.51
N ARG A 440 -23.57 -6.09 20.30
CA ARG A 440 -24.18 -7.39 20.01
C ARG A 440 -25.07 -7.31 18.77
N ARG A 441 -25.96 -6.32 18.69
CA ARG A 441 -26.86 -6.13 17.53
C ARG A 441 -26.09 -5.75 16.27
N ASP A 442 -25.13 -4.84 16.37
CA ASP A 442 -24.26 -4.43 15.26
C ASP A 442 -23.49 -5.62 14.65
N ARG A 443 -22.96 -6.50 15.51
CA ARG A 443 -22.33 -7.75 15.06
C ARG A 443 -23.32 -8.67 14.35
N GLN A 444 -24.54 -8.81 14.86
CA GLN A 444 -25.57 -9.65 14.25
C GLN A 444 -25.96 -9.15 12.86
N VAL A 445 -26.17 -7.83 12.70
CA VAL A 445 -26.44 -7.20 11.40
C VAL A 445 -25.27 -7.41 10.44
N THR A 446 -24.04 -7.14 10.91
CA THR A 446 -22.81 -7.33 10.13
C THR A 446 -22.66 -8.77 9.64
N CYS A 447 -22.92 -9.76 10.51
CA CYS A 447 -22.88 -11.16 10.11
C CYS A 447 -23.93 -11.47 9.04
N SER A 448 -25.17 -11.01 9.23
CA SER A 448 -26.26 -11.26 8.28
C SER A 448 -25.97 -10.71 6.88
N VAL A 449 -25.43 -9.49 6.78
CA VAL A 449 -25.01 -8.89 5.50
C VAL A 449 -23.92 -9.73 4.84
N LEU A 450 -22.89 -10.11 5.60
CA LEU A 450 -21.77 -10.89 5.06
C LEU A 450 -22.12 -12.35 4.76
N ASP A 451 -23.15 -12.93 5.39
CA ASP A 451 -23.65 -14.27 5.08
C ASP A 451 -24.36 -14.30 3.73
N ARG A 452 -25.04 -13.21 3.37
CA ARG A 452 -25.70 -13.03 2.07
C ARG A 452 -24.71 -12.67 0.94
N ALA A 453 -23.49 -12.23 1.28
CA ALA A 453 -22.48 -11.84 0.30
C ALA A 453 -21.75 -13.06 -0.28
N GLN A 454 -21.87 -13.26 -1.59
CA GLN A 454 -21.06 -14.23 -2.34
C GLN A 454 -19.72 -13.63 -2.75
N VAL A 455 -19.69 -12.32 -3.06
CA VAL A 455 -18.47 -11.59 -3.40
C VAL A 455 -18.14 -10.61 -2.29
N VAL A 456 -17.02 -10.83 -1.62
CA VAL A 456 -16.51 -9.91 -0.59
C VAL A 456 -15.24 -9.25 -1.12
N LEU A 457 -15.20 -7.92 -1.10
CA LEU A 457 -14.04 -7.14 -1.56
C LEU A 457 -13.36 -6.43 -0.39
N ALA A 458 -12.05 -6.55 -0.26
CA ALA A 458 -11.28 -5.90 0.81
C ALA A 458 -9.83 -5.70 0.41
N THR A 459 -9.09 -4.74 0.99
CA THR A 459 -7.63 -4.77 0.82
C THR A 459 -7.03 -5.98 1.55
N CYS A 460 -5.84 -6.44 1.16
CA CYS A 460 -5.20 -7.61 1.78
C CYS A 460 -5.14 -7.52 3.32
N HIS A 461 -4.77 -6.35 3.86
CA HIS A 461 -4.76 -6.15 5.32
C HIS A 461 -6.16 -6.09 5.94
N THR A 462 -7.12 -5.48 5.25
CA THR A 462 -8.52 -5.40 5.73
C THR A 462 -9.16 -6.79 5.77
N ALA A 463 -8.73 -7.71 4.89
CA ALA A 463 -9.18 -9.09 4.94
C ALA A 463 -8.87 -9.76 6.30
N GLY A 464 -7.80 -9.35 6.99
CA GLY A 464 -7.47 -9.81 8.34
C GLY A 464 -8.38 -9.28 9.45
N GLY A 465 -9.38 -8.46 9.13
CA GLY A 465 -10.31 -7.86 10.08
C GLY A 465 -11.19 -8.88 10.81
N LYS A 466 -11.69 -8.48 12.00
CA LYS A 466 -12.56 -9.30 12.85
C LYS A 466 -13.84 -9.73 12.13
N GLN A 467 -14.35 -8.90 11.22
CA GLN A 467 -15.55 -9.17 10.42
C GLN A 467 -15.42 -10.45 9.58
N LEU A 468 -14.20 -10.80 9.16
CA LEU A 468 -13.92 -11.97 8.33
C LEU A 468 -13.25 -13.12 9.08
N ALA A 469 -13.06 -13.04 10.40
CA ALA A 469 -12.22 -13.98 11.15
C ALA A 469 -12.65 -15.45 11.07
N ARG A 470 -13.96 -15.71 10.95
CA ARG A 470 -14.56 -17.06 10.91
C ARG A 470 -15.23 -17.37 9.56
N ARG A 471 -14.74 -16.74 8.49
CA ARG A 471 -15.30 -16.93 7.13
C ARG A 471 -14.25 -17.53 6.23
N GLU A 472 -14.67 -18.54 5.50
CA GLU A 472 -13.87 -19.24 4.50
C GLU A 472 -14.45 -19.03 3.10
N TYR A 473 -13.57 -19.09 2.10
CA TYR A 473 -13.86 -18.78 0.70
C TYR A 473 -13.33 -19.90 -0.21
N ASP A 474 -14.07 -20.21 -1.27
CA ASP A 474 -13.69 -21.18 -2.30
C ASP A 474 -12.66 -20.57 -3.26
N TRP A 475 -12.74 -19.26 -3.49
CA TRP A 475 -11.84 -18.51 -4.34
C TRP A 475 -11.27 -17.30 -3.61
N VAL A 476 -9.97 -17.07 -3.79
CA VAL A 476 -9.32 -15.82 -3.41
C VAL A 476 -8.66 -15.22 -4.65
N VAL A 477 -9.04 -14.00 -5.02
CA VAL A 477 -8.42 -13.27 -6.14
C VAL A 477 -7.69 -12.07 -5.57
N ILE A 478 -6.41 -11.90 -5.89
CA ILE A 478 -5.60 -10.78 -5.43
C ILE A 478 -5.09 -9.99 -6.62
N ASP A 479 -5.61 -8.76 -6.80
CA ASP A 479 -5.12 -7.81 -7.79
C ASP A 479 -3.95 -6.98 -7.24
N GLU A 480 -3.09 -6.53 -8.14
CA GLU A 480 -1.83 -5.87 -7.82
C GLU A 480 -0.97 -6.65 -6.78
N ALA A 481 -0.96 -7.98 -6.89
CA ALA A 481 -0.22 -8.85 -5.98
C ALA A 481 1.29 -8.58 -5.96
N CYS A 482 1.84 -7.99 -7.02
CA CYS A 482 3.24 -7.59 -7.11
C CYS A 482 3.56 -6.29 -6.34
N GLN A 483 2.55 -5.57 -5.83
CA GLN A 483 2.71 -4.40 -4.97
C GLN A 483 2.49 -4.71 -3.49
N ALA A 484 2.11 -5.95 -3.16
CA ALA A 484 1.94 -6.40 -1.78
C ALA A 484 3.14 -7.22 -1.31
N VAL A 485 3.62 -6.95 -0.09
CA VAL A 485 4.58 -7.82 0.60
C VAL A 485 4.01 -9.23 0.68
N GLU A 486 4.84 -10.26 0.55
CA GLU A 486 4.37 -11.65 0.45
C GLU A 486 3.42 -12.04 1.60
N LEU A 487 3.75 -11.69 2.84
CA LEU A 487 2.90 -11.97 4.00
C LEU A 487 1.56 -11.22 3.97
N GLY A 488 1.50 -10.09 3.26
CA GLY A 488 0.25 -9.37 2.99
C GLY A 488 -0.71 -10.21 2.16
N CYS A 489 -0.23 -10.90 1.12
CA CYS A 489 -1.02 -11.82 0.31
C CYS A 489 -1.47 -13.06 1.10
N TRP A 490 -0.68 -13.52 2.07
CA TRP A 490 -1.06 -14.65 2.92
C TRP A 490 -2.27 -14.37 3.82
N ILE A 491 -2.56 -13.12 4.17
CA ILE A 491 -3.71 -12.75 5.00
C ILE A 491 -5.04 -13.25 4.40
N PRO A 492 -5.39 -12.92 3.13
CA PRO A 492 -6.58 -13.45 2.49
C PRO A 492 -6.42 -14.92 2.06
N ILE A 493 -5.22 -15.39 1.66
CA ILE A 493 -5.00 -16.78 1.23
C ILE A 493 -5.31 -17.78 2.35
N LEU A 494 -4.96 -17.46 3.61
CA LEU A 494 -5.29 -18.31 4.76
C LEU A 494 -6.79 -18.39 5.08
N LYS A 495 -7.64 -17.66 4.35
CA LYS A 495 -9.10 -17.81 4.40
C LYS A 495 -9.65 -18.73 3.32
N CYS A 496 -8.78 -19.22 2.44
CA CYS A 496 -9.16 -20.20 1.44
C CYS A 496 -9.34 -21.55 2.14
N ARG A 497 -10.50 -22.17 1.92
CA ARG A 497 -10.82 -23.49 2.47
C ARG A 497 -10.05 -24.60 1.76
N GLU A 498 -10.11 -25.82 2.30
CA GLU A 498 -9.56 -26.99 1.60
C GLU A 498 -10.26 -27.21 0.25
N GLY A 499 -9.47 -27.43 -0.81
CA GLY A 499 -9.98 -27.50 -2.19
C GLY A 499 -10.28 -26.15 -2.85
N GLY A 500 -10.03 -25.04 -2.15
CA GLY A 500 -10.16 -23.69 -2.69
C GLY A 500 -8.96 -23.26 -3.56
N ARG A 501 -9.16 -22.19 -4.35
CA ARG A 501 -8.22 -21.73 -5.39
C ARG A 501 -7.82 -20.27 -5.20
N VAL A 502 -6.61 -19.93 -5.67
CA VAL A 502 -6.07 -18.56 -5.64
C VAL A 502 -5.70 -18.07 -7.03
N VAL A 503 -6.08 -16.84 -7.36
CA VAL A 503 -5.55 -16.14 -8.54
C VAL A 503 -4.79 -14.90 -8.08
N LEU A 504 -3.52 -14.81 -8.46
CA LEU A 504 -2.71 -13.62 -8.22
C LEU A 504 -2.54 -12.88 -9.54
N ALA A 505 -3.02 -11.65 -9.61
CA ALA A 505 -2.88 -10.79 -10.76
C ALA A 505 -1.93 -9.64 -10.44
N GLY A 506 -1.03 -9.31 -11.36
CA GLY A 506 -0.08 -8.22 -11.16
C GLY A 506 0.94 -8.13 -12.28
N ASP A 507 1.94 -7.25 -12.07
CA ASP A 507 3.09 -7.11 -12.94
C ASP A 507 4.37 -6.97 -12.12
N HIS A 508 5.24 -7.97 -12.18
CA HIS A 508 6.50 -8.04 -11.41
C HIS A 508 7.63 -7.20 -12.05
N LEU A 509 7.39 -6.65 -13.24
CA LEU A 509 8.25 -5.71 -13.95
C LEU A 509 7.86 -4.24 -13.68
N GLN A 510 6.81 -4.01 -12.88
CA GLN A 510 6.47 -2.70 -12.30
C GLN A 510 6.94 -2.62 -10.84
N LEU A 511 6.60 -1.51 -10.16
CA LEU A 511 7.07 -1.24 -8.80
C LEU A 511 6.77 -2.40 -7.82
N PRO A 512 7.78 -2.83 -7.03
CA PRO A 512 7.58 -3.76 -5.92
C PRO A 512 6.88 -3.06 -4.75
N PRO A 513 6.55 -3.78 -3.66
CA PRO A 513 6.08 -3.17 -2.43
C PRO A 513 7.12 -2.17 -1.90
N THR A 514 6.67 -1.02 -1.41
CA THR A 514 7.56 -0.04 -0.79
C THR A 514 8.08 -0.57 0.55
N VAL A 515 9.42 -0.68 0.68
CA VAL A 515 10.13 -1.15 1.87
C VAL A 515 11.14 -0.08 2.26
N LYS A 516 11.18 0.30 3.54
CA LYS A 516 12.07 1.36 4.04
C LYS A 516 13.43 0.83 4.49
N SER A 517 13.46 -0.40 5.00
CA SER A 517 14.66 -1.04 5.53
C SER A 517 15.61 -1.51 4.40
N ASN A 518 16.65 -0.72 4.14
CA ASN A 518 17.70 -1.06 3.17
C ASN A 518 18.72 -2.06 3.78
N ILE A 519 18.42 -3.36 3.70
CA ILE A 519 19.31 -4.40 4.24
C ILE A 519 20.47 -4.74 3.27
N GLY A 520 20.35 -4.41 1.98
CA GLY A 520 21.31 -4.82 0.94
C GLY A 520 22.65 -4.06 0.85
N MET A 521 22.77 -2.87 1.44
CA MET A 521 23.98 -2.02 1.25
C MET A 521 24.87 -1.86 2.51
N SER A 522 24.36 -2.17 3.69
CA SER A 522 25.05 -1.87 4.96
C SER A 522 26.28 -2.76 5.26
N GLU A 523 26.28 -4.03 4.82
CA GLU A 523 27.36 -4.95 5.21
C GLU A 523 28.66 -4.76 4.42
N LYS A 524 28.60 -4.27 3.17
CA LYS A 524 29.82 -3.98 2.39
C LYS A 524 30.51 -2.68 2.83
N GLY A 525 29.78 -1.72 3.39
CA GLY A 525 30.33 -0.45 3.88
C GLY A 525 31.08 -0.54 5.21
N LYS A 526 30.62 -1.39 6.14
CA LYS A 526 31.26 -1.53 7.47
C LYS A 526 32.61 -2.24 7.44
N LYS A 527 32.85 -3.15 6.49
CA LYS A 527 34.15 -3.84 6.37
C LYS A 527 35.27 -2.94 5.78
N LYS A 528 34.93 -1.91 5.00
CA LYS A 528 35.93 -0.95 4.49
C LYS A 528 36.32 0.14 5.50
N ALA A 529 35.41 0.54 6.40
CA ALA A 529 35.68 1.58 7.39
C ALA A 529 36.57 1.13 8.58
N VAL A 530 36.68 -0.18 8.84
CA VAL A 530 37.55 -0.72 9.89
C VAL A 530 38.96 -1.01 9.37
N ALA A 531 39.12 -1.25 8.06
CA ALA A 531 40.42 -1.57 7.44
C ALA A 531 41.31 -0.33 7.18
N SER A 532 40.79 0.90 7.32
CA SER A 532 41.52 2.14 7.04
C SER A 532 42.07 2.85 8.30
N LYS A 533 41.97 2.25 9.49
CA LYS A 533 42.47 2.86 10.75
C LYS A 533 43.69 2.20 11.40
N GLU A 534 44.26 1.15 10.82
CA GLU A 534 45.49 0.52 11.34
C GLU A 534 46.55 0.36 10.26
N LYS A 535 47.14 1.47 9.82
CA LYS A 535 48.48 1.46 9.19
C LYS A 535 49.29 2.63 9.74
N GLY A 536 49.93 2.39 10.89
CA GLY A 536 50.78 3.39 11.53
C GLY A 536 51.54 2.88 12.75
N ALA A 537 52.29 1.78 12.64
CA ALA A 537 53.51 1.54 13.43
C ALA A 537 54.19 0.21 13.02
N LYS A 538 55.45 0.29 12.57
CA LYS A 538 56.36 -0.86 12.47
C LYS A 538 56.90 -1.20 13.87
N VAL A 539 57.20 -2.49 14.15
CA VAL A 539 58.54 -3.03 14.52
C VAL A 539 58.46 -4.42 15.21
N LYS A 540 59.20 -5.38 14.63
CA LYS A 540 59.93 -6.57 15.15
C LYS A 540 59.25 -7.78 15.85
N SER A 541 59.31 -8.90 15.11
CA SER A 541 59.97 -10.20 15.37
C SER A 541 59.45 -11.22 16.40
N LYS A 542 59.44 -12.47 15.90
CA LYS A 542 59.61 -13.81 16.50
C LYS A 542 58.38 -14.69 16.73
N ASP A 543 58.37 -15.79 15.95
CA ASP A 543 58.14 -17.20 16.28
C ASP A 543 57.08 -17.52 17.35
N PHE A 544 56.02 -18.21 16.96
CA PHE A 544 55.65 -19.49 17.59
C PHE A 544 54.70 -20.30 16.69
N GLU A 545 55.07 -21.56 16.51
CA GLU A 545 54.35 -22.62 15.82
C GLU A 545 53.08 -23.09 16.54
N ALA A 546 52.14 -23.58 15.73
CA ALA A 546 51.28 -24.73 15.92
C ALA A 546 50.36 -24.80 17.16
N SER A 547 49.04 -24.71 16.92
CA SER A 547 48.14 -25.88 16.79
C SER A 547 46.67 -25.47 16.99
N LYS A 548 45.82 -25.75 15.99
CA LYS A 548 44.58 -26.56 16.10
C LYS A 548 43.55 -26.27 14.98
N GLU A 549 43.23 -27.37 14.31
CA GLU A 549 41.88 -27.82 13.94
C GLU A 549 41.15 -27.12 12.79
N VAL A 550 41.44 -27.70 11.62
CA VAL A 550 40.53 -28.02 10.51
C VAL A 550 39.10 -28.30 10.98
N ASN A 551 38.17 -27.38 10.72
CA ASN A 551 36.83 -27.68 10.17
C ASN A 551 36.07 -26.38 9.86
N ASN A 552 36.12 -25.92 8.60
CA ASN A 552 35.05 -25.17 7.89
C ASN A 552 35.61 -24.62 6.58
N LYS A 553 35.73 -25.47 5.56
CA LYS A 553 36.04 -25.05 4.18
C LYS A 553 35.12 -25.65 3.12
N GLN A 554 34.02 -26.28 3.52
CA GLN A 554 33.02 -26.80 2.58
C GLN A 554 31.66 -26.09 2.64
N GLU A 555 31.42 -25.20 3.61
CA GLU A 555 30.15 -24.46 3.72
C GLU A 555 30.18 -23.05 3.11
N GLU A 556 31.36 -22.48 2.84
CA GLU A 556 31.49 -21.13 2.24
C GLU A 556 31.59 -21.14 0.70
N GLU A 557 31.89 -22.28 0.06
CA GLU A 557 32.03 -22.36 -1.40
C GLU A 557 30.69 -22.53 -2.14
N GLU A 558 29.62 -22.99 -1.47
CA GLU A 558 28.26 -23.01 -2.05
C GLU A 558 27.55 -21.64 -2.01
N GLU A 559 27.92 -20.73 -1.09
CA GLU A 559 27.32 -19.38 -1.03
C GLU A 559 27.88 -18.42 -2.08
N ALA A 560 29.11 -18.65 -2.57
CA ALA A 560 29.76 -17.75 -3.53
C ALA A 560 29.34 -17.99 -4.99
N SER A 561 29.05 -19.23 -5.38
CA SER A 561 28.77 -19.62 -6.78
C SER A 561 27.30 -19.56 -7.20
N ALA A 562 26.37 -19.35 -6.26
CA ALA A 562 24.92 -19.28 -6.50
C ALA A 562 24.33 -17.87 -6.25
N SER A 563 25.17 -16.83 -6.34
CA SER A 563 24.94 -15.51 -5.73
C SER A 563 24.14 -14.51 -6.57
N ASP A 564 23.91 -14.73 -7.88
CA ASP A 564 23.31 -13.71 -8.77
C ASP A 564 21.97 -14.06 -9.43
N ASP A 565 21.45 -15.29 -9.33
CA ASP A 565 20.43 -15.72 -10.29
C ASP A 565 18.94 -15.54 -9.89
N ALA A 566 18.59 -15.47 -8.59
CA ALA A 566 17.15 -15.51 -8.20
C ALA A 566 16.36 -14.26 -8.61
N ASP A 567 16.96 -13.07 -8.45
CA ASP A 567 16.32 -11.81 -8.81
C ASP A 567 16.32 -11.61 -10.33
N ASN A 568 17.34 -12.13 -11.02
CA ASN A 568 17.53 -12.03 -12.48
C ASN A 568 16.60 -12.98 -13.26
N ILE A 569 16.31 -14.16 -12.71
CA ILE A 569 15.43 -15.18 -13.31
C ILE A 569 13.97 -14.72 -13.42
N ALA A 570 13.50 -13.85 -12.52
CA ALA A 570 12.15 -13.27 -12.62
C ALA A 570 12.09 -12.17 -13.70
N GLU A 571 13.23 -11.65 -14.15
CA GLU A 571 13.33 -10.49 -15.03
C GLU A 571 13.54 -10.88 -16.51
N GLN A 572 13.99 -12.10 -16.80
CA GLN A 572 14.10 -12.63 -18.16
C GLN A 572 12.93 -13.58 -18.46
N PHE A 573 12.11 -13.24 -19.45
CA PHE A 573 10.91 -13.98 -19.83
C PHE A 573 11.15 -15.26 -20.66
N SER A 574 12.37 -15.56 -21.15
CA SER A 574 12.65 -16.82 -21.86
C SER A 574 14.11 -17.20 -22.21
N SER A 575 15.15 -16.44 -21.87
CA SER A 575 16.49 -16.66 -22.48
C SER A 575 17.50 -17.56 -21.74
N ILE A 576 17.11 -18.35 -20.74
CA ILE A 576 18.00 -19.39 -20.18
C ILE A 576 17.46 -20.76 -20.55
N PHE A 577 18.24 -21.55 -21.28
CA PHE A 577 17.94 -22.95 -21.56
C PHE A 577 17.67 -23.68 -20.23
N LEU A 578 16.39 -23.96 -19.98
CA LEU A 578 15.83 -24.49 -18.72
C LEU A 578 16.35 -25.89 -18.31
N LYS A 579 17.23 -26.51 -19.10
CA LYS A 579 17.74 -27.87 -18.85
C LYS A 579 19.02 -27.92 -18.02
N ASP A 580 19.74 -26.79 -17.87
CA ASP A 580 21.06 -26.77 -17.22
C ASP A 580 21.11 -25.98 -15.89
N LEU A 581 19.97 -25.53 -15.36
CA LEU A 581 19.88 -24.84 -14.08
C LEU A 581 19.72 -25.83 -12.91
N PRO A 582 20.38 -25.61 -11.75
CA PRO A 582 20.23 -26.47 -10.57
C PRO A 582 18.76 -26.53 -10.10
N PRO A 583 18.34 -27.64 -9.44
CA PRO A 583 16.95 -27.82 -9.02
C PRO A 583 16.47 -26.63 -8.18
N ARG A 584 15.41 -25.98 -8.63
CA ARG A 584 14.89 -24.78 -7.98
C ARG A 584 14.17 -25.16 -6.68
N ARG A 585 14.78 -24.79 -5.56
CA ARG A 585 14.27 -24.98 -4.19
C ARG A 585 13.62 -23.69 -3.69
N LEU A 586 12.78 -23.80 -2.65
CA LEU A 586 12.32 -22.63 -1.90
C LEU A 586 13.52 -21.83 -1.37
N ARG A 587 13.60 -20.54 -1.67
CA ARG A 587 14.67 -19.66 -1.18
C ARG A 587 14.09 -18.68 -0.13
N PRO A 588 14.74 -18.51 1.04
CA PRO A 588 14.43 -17.41 1.94
C PRO A 588 14.59 -16.06 1.21
N PRO A 589 13.66 -15.11 1.39
CA PRO A 589 13.72 -13.82 0.70
C PRO A 589 14.92 -12.98 1.17
N ARG A 590 15.54 -12.25 0.24
CA ARG A 590 16.61 -11.29 0.56
C ARG A 590 16.03 -10.00 1.15
N THR A 591 14.89 -9.54 0.62
CA THR A 591 14.22 -8.30 1.01
C THR A 591 12.69 -8.53 1.13
N LEU A 592 11.97 -7.60 1.75
CA LEU A 592 10.50 -7.62 1.75
C LEU A 592 9.88 -7.26 0.38
N GLU A 593 10.70 -6.81 -0.57
CA GLU A 593 10.28 -6.52 -1.95
C GLU A 593 10.01 -7.79 -2.75
N THR A 594 10.57 -8.94 -2.33
CA THR A 594 10.26 -10.23 -2.93
C THR A 594 8.80 -10.57 -2.69
N THR A 595 7.97 -10.43 -3.73
CA THR A 595 6.54 -10.72 -3.65
C THR A 595 6.25 -12.21 -3.78
N LEU A 596 5.05 -12.61 -3.33
CA LEU A 596 4.56 -13.97 -3.55
C LEU A 596 4.54 -14.32 -5.05
N PHE A 597 4.15 -13.36 -5.90
CA PHE A 597 4.12 -13.53 -7.35
C PHE A 597 5.52 -13.88 -7.89
N SER A 598 6.53 -13.06 -7.57
CA SER A 598 7.91 -13.27 -8.03
C SER A 598 8.50 -14.56 -7.48
N ARG A 599 8.23 -14.90 -6.21
CA ARG A 599 8.71 -16.15 -5.60
C ARG A 599 8.14 -17.38 -6.30
N LEU A 600 6.84 -17.39 -6.60
CA LEU A 600 6.20 -18.51 -7.30
C LEU A 600 6.72 -18.65 -8.73
N LEU A 601 6.93 -17.53 -9.43
CA LEU A 601 7.53 -17.54 -10.77
C LEU A 601 8.96 -18.09 -10.74
N GLY A 602 9.75 -17.70 -9.74
CA GLY A 602 11.08 -18.26 -9.52
C GLY A 602 11.04 -19.77 -9.23
N LEU A 603 10.06 -20.23 -8.45
CA LEU A 603 9.92 -21.62 -8.01
C LEU A 603 9.41 -22.57 -9.11
N TYR A 604 8.38 -22.16 -9.86
CA TYR A 604 7.67 -23.01 -10.82
C TYR A 604 7.91 -22.65 -12.29
N GLY A 605 8.61 -21.55 -12.58
CA GLY A 605 8.83 -21.09 -13.95
C GLY A 605 7.60 -20.44 -14.60
N PRO A 606 7.66 -20.07 -15.89
CA PRO A 606 6.61 -19.31 -16.56
C PRO A 606 5.32 -20.11 -16.82
N GLY A 607 5.34 -21.45 -16.72
CA GLY A 607 4.17 -22.29 -16.97
C GLY A 607 2.96 -22.02 -16.04
N ILE A 608 3.16 -21.33 -14.91
CA ILE A 608 2.09 -20.97 -13.97
C ILE A 608 1.41 -19.62 -14.29
N LYS A 609 1.97 -18.82 -15.21
CA LYS A 609 1.46 -17.49 -15.54
C LYS A 609 0.84 -17.45 -16.93
N SER A 610 -0.19 -16.61 -17.08
CA SER A 610 -0.73 -16.19 -18.37
C SER A 610 -0.39 -14.73 -18.61
N LEU A 611 0.31 -14.44 -19.70
CA LEU A 611 0.64 -13.08 -20.13
C LEU A 611 -0.54 -12.50 -20.93
N LEU A 612 -1.04 -11.34 -20.51
CA LEU A 612 -1.91 -10.52 -21.34
C LEU A 612 -1.02 -9.69 -22.27
N SER A 613 -1.06 -9.94 -23.58
CA SER A 613 -0.09 -9.36 -24.53
C SER A 613 -0.63 -8.22 -25.39
N ILE A 614 -1.94 -7.93 -25.35
CA ILE A 614 -2.54 -6.85 -26.13
C ILE A 614 -2.82 -5.66 -25.21
N GLN A 615 -2.21 -4.51 -25.48
CA GLN A 615 -2.38 -3.28 -24.69
C GLN A 615 -3.26 -2.25 -25.41
N TYR A 616 -4.02 -1.47 -24.64
CA TYR A 616 -5.06 -0.54 -25.11
C TYR A 616 -4.81 0.91 -24.67
N ARG A 617 -3.58 1.25 -24.28
CA ARG A 617 -3.22 2.53 -23.67
C ARG A 617 -2.30 3.37 -24.54
N MET A 618 -1.12 2.84 -24.85
CA MET A 618 0.02 3.59 -25.36
C MET A 618 0.03 3.58 -26.89
N ASN A 619 0.46 4.69 -27.48
CA ASN A 619 0.99 4.72 -28.84
C ASN A 619 2.13 3.69 -29.00
N THR A 620 2.27 3.12 -30.19
CA THR A 620 3.28 2.09 -30.51
C THR A 620 4.71 2.59 -30.28
N SER A 621 5.02 3.86 -30.57
CA SER A 621 6.33 4.46 -30.32
C SER A 621 6.64 4.47 -28.82
N ILE A 622 5.71 4.90 -27.96
CA ILE A 622 5.91 4.87 -26.50
C ILE A 622 6.05 3.44 -25.97
N MET A 623 5.27 2.49 -26.53
CA MET A 623 5.28 1.09 -26.11
C MET A 623 6.60 0.38 -26.49
N SER A 624 7.29 0.80 -27.55
CA SER A 624 8.40 0.06 -28.15
C SER A 624 9.52 -0.23 -27.16
N PHE A 625 9.95 0.76 -26.38
CA PHE A 625 11.03 0.57 -25.40
C PHE A 625 10.68 -0.35 -24.23
N PRO A 626 9.60 -0.11 -23.44
CA PRO A 626 9.21 -1.06 -22.40
C PRO A 626 9.02 -2.47 -22.96
N ASN A 627 8.42 -2.61 -24.14
CA ASN A 627 8.17 -3.89 -24.77
C ASN A 627 9.48 -4.64 -25.08
N LEU A 628 10.44 -3.97 -25.72
CA LEU A 628 11.74 -4.55 -26.03
C LEU A 628 12.55 -4.87 -24.76
N SER A 629 12.69 -3.89 -23.87
CA SER A 629 13.60 -3.97 -22.72
C SER A 629 13.10 -4.83 -21.57
N LEU A 630 11.78 -4.99 -21.41
CA LEU A 630 11.20 -5.67 -20.24
C LEU A 630 10.24 -6.80 -20.57
N TYR A 631 9.54 -6.74 -21.71
CA TYR A 631 8.51 -7.72 -22.06
C TYR A 631 8.88 -8.60 -23.26
N GLU A 632 10.16 -8.66 -23.64
CA GLU A 632 10.70 -9.48 -24.73
C GLU A 632 9.98 -9.32 -26.07
N SER A 633 9.51 -8.11 -26.36
CA SER A 633 8.73 -7.80 -27.56
C SER A 633 7.44 -8.62 -27.70
N LYS A 634 6.91 -9.17 -26.59
CA LYS A 634 5.68 -9.98 -26.60
C LYS A 634 4.42 -9.12 -26.58
N LEU A 635 4.51 -7.81 -26.28
CA LEU A 635 3.35 -6.92 -26.30
C LEU A 635 3.02 -6.44 -27.70
N THR A 636 1.74 -6.21 -27.94
CA THR A 636 1.18 -5.65 -29.18
C THR A 636 0.20 -4.54 -28.83
N ALA A 637 0.24 -3.45 -29.59
CA ALA A 637 -0.73 -2.37 -29.44
C ALA A 637 -2.04 -2.73 -30.15
N HIS A 638 -3.16 -2.55 -29.47
CA HIS A 638 -4.46 -2.68 -30.12
C HIS A 638 -4.66 -1.55 -31.15
N PRO A 639 -5.34 -1.77 -32.29
CA PRO A 639 -5.56 -0.73 -33.30
C PRO A 639 -6.21 0.56 -32.78
N SER A 640 -6.95 0.49 -31.65
CA SER A 640 -7.55 1.67 -31.02
C SER A 640 -6.54 2.61 -30.34
N CYS A 641 -5.33 2.16 -30.06
CA CYS A 641 -4.29 2.95 -29.40
C CYS A 641 -2.95 2.96 -30.15
N ALA A 642 -2.75 2.10 -31.15
CA ALA A 642 -1.47 1.94 -31.83
C ALA A 642 -0.93 3.27 -32.41
N ASP A 643 -1.81 4.08 -33.00
CA ASP A 643 -1.44 5.29 -33.74
C ASP A 643 -2.02 6.58 -33.12
N ILE A 644 -2.51 6.54 -31.88
CA ILE A 644 -3.10 7.72 -31.24
C ILE A 644 -2.06 8.83 -31.07
N ARG A 645 -2.44 10.07 -31.41
CA ARG A 645 -1.59 11.26 -31.34
C ARG A 645 -2.30 12.39 -30.61
N LEU A 646 -1.55 13.41 -30.15
CA LEU A 646 -2.20 14.60 -29.58
C LEU A 646 -3.06 15.34 -30.60
N THR A 647 -2.67 15.34 -31.87
CA THR A 647 -3.40 15.93 -32.99
C THR A 647 -4.82 15.38 -33.17
N ASP A 648 -5.14 14.20 -32.62
CA ASP A 648 -6.50 13.63 -32.70
C ASP A 648 -7.47 14.27 -31.68
N LEU A 649 -6.97 15.10 -30.76
CA LEU A 649 -7.78 15.79 -29.76
C LEU A 649 -8.62 16.87 -30.42
N SER A 650 -9.95 16.84 -30.19
CA SER A 650 -10.90 17.75 -30.83
C SER A 650 -10.73 19.23 -30.42
N ASN A 651 -10.05 19.47 -29.31
CA ASN A 651 -9.78 20.77 -28.70
C ASN A 651 -8.42 21.36 -29.13
N LEU A 652 -7.69 20.70 -30.04
CA LEU A 652 -6.38 21.16 -30.47
C LEU A 652 -6.51 22.17 -31.62
N HIS A 653 -5.88 23.33 -31.46
CA HIS A 653 -5.87 24.41 -32.44
C HIS A 653 -4.46 24.62 -33.00
N PRO A 654 -4.29 24.78 -34.32
CA PRO A 654 -3.01 25.15 -34.90
C PRO A 654 -2.64 26.58 -34.48
N LEU A 655 -1.38 26.80 -34.10
CA LEU A 655 -0.84 28.14 -33.86
C LEU A 655 -0.54 28.82 -35.20
N THR A 656 -0.93 30.08 -35.34
CA THR A 656 -0.76 30.85 -36.59
C THR A 656 0.70 31.21 -36.93
N ASP A 657 1.63 30.96 -36.01
CA ASP A 657 3.01 31.50 -36.04
C ASP A 657 4.12 30.45 -36.02
N LEU A 658 3.82 29.15 -36.16
CA LEU A 658 4.83 28.08 -36.20
C LEU A 658 4.83 27.38 -37.55
N GLU A 659 6.01 26.97 -38.01
CA GLU A 659 6.14 26.17 -39.23
C GLU A 659 5.51 24.77 -39.01
N ASP A 660 4.88 24.19 -40.04
CA ASP A 660 4.19 22.88 -39.96
C ASP A 660 5.08 21.75 -39.38
N GLU A 661 6.40 21.88 -39.49
CA GLU A 661 7.37 20.91 -38.94
C GLU A 661 7.62 21.10 -37.44
N GLU A 662 7.74 22.34 -36.94
CA GLU A 662 7.90 22.62 -35.51
C GLU A 662 6.67 22.17 -34.70
N GLU A 663 5.48 22.29 -35.29
CA GLU A 663 4.26 21.79 -34.66
C GLU A 663 4.23 20.26 -34.58
N LYS A 664 4.69 19.56 -35.62
CA LYS A 664 4.79 18.09 -35.62
C LYS A 664 5.81 17.60 -34.59
N GLU A 665 6.91 18.31 -34.44
CA GLU A 665 7.96 18.04 -33.46
C GLU A 665 7.42 18.16 -32.03
N LEU A 666 6.77 19.27 -31.69
CA LEU A 666 6.22 19.47 -30.36
C LEU A 666 5.16 18.44 -29.99
N LEU A 667 4.29 18.06 -30.94
CA LEU A 667 3.17 17.15 -30.72
C LEU A 667 3.54 15.68 -30.96
N ALA A 668 4.83 15.38 -31.16
CA ALA A 668 5.33 14.03 -31.40
C ALA A 668 5.01 13.10 -30.21
N PRO A 669 4.81 11.80 -30.45
CA PRO A 669 4.51 10.84 -29.39
C PRO A 669 5.61 10.71 -28.33
N VAL A 670 6.87 10.98 -28.70
CA VAL A 670 8.02 10.96 -27.79
C VAL A 670 8.85 12.22 -28.06
N VAL A 671 9.06 13.03 -27.01
CA VAL A 671 9.84 14.27 -27.04
C VAL A 671 10.90 14.19 -25.96
N PHE A 672 12.15 14.54 -26.29
CA PHE A 672 13.26 14.55 -25.34
C PHE A 672 13.96 15.91 -25.32
N TYR A 673 13.95 16.57 -24.15
CA TYR A 673 14.77 17.75 -23.88
C TYR A 673 16.07 17.31 -23.23
N ASP A 674 17.14 17.24 -24.02
CA ASP A 674 18.47 16.90 -23.53
C ASP A 674 19.14 18.13 -22.92
N THR A 675 19.46 18.05 -21.63
CA THR A 675 20.15 19.10 -20.88
C THR A 675 21.66 18.86 -20.77
N SER A 676 22.21 17.90 -21.52
CA SER A 676 23.65 17.64 -21.57
C SER A 676 24.43 18.91 -21.98
N GLY A 677 25.59 19.13 -21.35
CA GLY A 677 26.43 20.31 -21.62
C GLY A 677 25.90 21.67 -21.16
N CYS A 678 24.71 21.76 -20.55
CA CYS A 678 24.10 23.03 -20.12
C CYS A 678 24.48 23.47 -18.69
N GLU A 679 25.25 22.67 -17.96
CA GLU A 679 25.55 22.89 -16.53
C GLU A 679 24.29 23.02 -15.65
N PHE A 680 23.18 22.39 -16.07
CA PHE A 680 21.91 22.34 -15.33
C PHE A 680 22.01 21.35 -14.16
N TYR A 681 22.94 21.62 -13.24
CA TYR A 681 23.28 20.70 -12.15
C TYR A 681 22.15 20.54 -11.14
N GLU A 682 22.09 19.33 -10.59
CA GLU A 682 21.17 19.01 -9.50
C GLU A 682 21.52 19.78 -8.21
N THR A 683 20.49 20.07 -7.43
CA THR A 683 20.59 20.68 -6.12
C THR A 683 20.06 19.73 -5.05
N THR A 684 20.62 19.84 -3.84
CA THR A 684 20.12 19.15 -2.65
C THR A 684 19.55 20.19 -1.72
N PRO A 685 18.29 20.07 -1.27
CA PRO A 685 17.68 21.03 -0.35
C PRO A 685 18.53 21.21 0.91
N SER A 686 18.58 22.44 1.42
CA SER A 686 19.35 22.72 2.63
C SER A 686 18.76 21.98 3.85
N PRO A 687 19.57 21.61 4.85
CA PRO A 687 19.06 20.97 6.07
C PRO A 687 17.99 21.79 6.81
N GLU A 688 17.97 23.11 6.60
CA GLU A 688 17.02 24.06 7.18
C GLU A 688 15.65 24.05 6.48
N GLU A 689 15.59 23.67 5.20
CA GLU A 689 14.36 23.55 4.41
C GLU A 689 13.55 22.28 4.72
N GLY A 690 14.15 21.34 5.46
CA GLY A 690 13.47 20.20 6.06
C GLY A 690 14.28 18.91 5.99
N PHE A 691 14.51 18.28 7.16
CA PHE A 691 15.25 17.01 7.28
C PHE A 691 14.62 15.85 6.45
N LEU A 692 13.37 15.99 6.03
CA LEU A 692 12.64 15.03 5.19
C LEU A 692 13.05 15.05 3.71
N LEU A 693 13.60 16.17 3.23
CA LEU A 693 14.04 16.35 1.85
C LEU A 693 15.57 16.35 1.72
N ALA A 694 16.29 16.23 2.84
CA ALA A 694 17.74 16.38 2.91
C ALA A 694 18.53 15.38 2.03
N ASP A 695 17.97 14.21 1.75
CA ASP A 695 18.55 13.20 0.84
C ASP A 695 17.90 13.19 -0.55
N SER A 696 16.94 14.09 -0.82
CA SER A 696 16.25 14.21 -2.10
C SER A 696 16.94 15.24 -3.01
N LYS A 697 16.57 15.26 -4.28
CA LYS A 697 17.25 16.04 -5.33
C LYS A 697 16.24 16.85 -6.13
N SER A 698 16.67 18.00 -6.62
CA SER A 698 15.87 18.90 -7.46
C SER A 698 16.72 19.55 -8.54
N ASN A 699 16.09 19.91 -9.65
CA ASN A 699 16.72 20.63 -10.75
C ASN A 699 15.77 21.74 -11.23
N THR A 700 16.11 22.99 -10.96
CA THR A 700 15.27 24.15 -11.28
C THR A 700 15.16 24.37 -12.78
N HIS A 701 16.24 24.18 -13.53
CA HIS A 701 16.24 24.39 -14.98
C HIS A 701 15.39 23.34 -15.71
N GLU A 702 15.38 22.10 -15.23
CA GLU A 702 14.41 21.11 -15.74
C GLU A 702 12.96 21.55 -15.51
N VAL A 703 12.65 22.18 -14.36
CA VAL A 703 11.29 22.71 -14.11
C VAL A 703 10.93 23.83 -15.09
N GLU A 704 11.87 24.70 -15.44
CA GLU A 704 11.65 25.76 -16.43
C GLU A 704 11.31 25.18 -17.82
N LEU A 705 12.01 24.13 -18.24
CA LEU A 705 11.71 23.41 -19.49
C LEU A 705 10.33 22.75 -19.45
N VAL A 706 9.96 22.15 -18.32
CA VAL A 706 8.62 21.58 -18.11
C VAL A 706 7.55 22.68 -18.24
N VAL A 707 7.75 23.84 -17.62
CA VAL A 707 6.80 24.96 -17.70
C VAL A 707 6.66 25.46 -19.13
N LYS A 708 7.78 25.66 -19.85
CA LYS A 708 7.77 26.09 -21.25
C LYS A 708 6.96 25.14 -22.13
N HIS A 709 7.21 23.83 -22.01
CA HIS A 709 6.46 22.83 -22.78
C HIS A 709 4.96 22.84 -22.43
N LEU A 710 4.61 23.00 -21.15
CA LEU A 710 3.21 23.11 -20.72
C LEU A 710 2.52 24.35 -21.30
N GLU A 711 3.19 25.51 -21.35
CA GLU A 711 2.65 26.73 -21.97
C GLU A 711 2.31 26.49 -23.44
N GLU A 712 3.21 25.85 -24.18
CA GLU A 712 3.03 25.53 -25.60
C GLU A 712 1.87 24.55 -25.82
N LEU A 713 1.69 23.56 -24.96
CA LEU A 713 0.56 22.62 -25.04
C LEU A 713 -0.79 23.28 -24.69
N PHE A 714 -0.83 24.13 -23.66
CA PHE A 714 -2.05 24.79 -23.22
C PHE A 714 -2.50 25.89 -24.18
N ALA A 715 -1.56 26.61 -24.79
CA ALA A 715 -1.86 27.56 -25.87
C ALA A 715 -2.56 26.88 -27.06
N ARG A 716 -2.31 25.58 -27.28
CA ARG A 716 -2.96 24.77 -28.32
C ARG A 716 -4.29 24.17 -27.90
N GLY A 717 -4.67 24.29 -26.62
CA GLY A 717 -5.95 23.81 -26.10
C GLY A 717 -5.89 22.46 -25.40
N VAL A 718 -4.72 21.86 -25.15
CA VAL A 718 -4.61 20.69 -24.25
C VAL A 718 -5.14 21.08 -22.87
N VAL A 719 -5.96 20.22 -22.25
CA VAL A 719 -6.55 20.53 -20.94
C VAL A 719 -5.60 20.13 -19.82
N ALA A 720 -5.46 20.95 -18.78
CA ALA A 720 -4.59 20.66 -17.63
C ALA A 720 -4.85 19.28 -16.99
N GLY A 721 -6.12 18.88 -16.88
CA GLY A 721 -6.51 17.56 -16.39
C GLY A 721 -6.05 16.38 -17.27
N GLN A 722 -5.59 16.61 -18.51
CA GLN A 722 -5.02 15.59 -19.41
C GLN A 722 -3.51 15.39 -19.21
N VAL A 723 -2.87 16.18 -18.34
CA VAL A 723 -1.42 16.19 -18.16
C VAL A 723 -1.02 15.65 -16.79
N THR A 724 0.11 14.96 -16.74
CA THR A 724 0.79 14.62 -15.49
C THR A 724 2.29 14.87 -15.60
N VAL A 725 2.88 15.44 -14.55
CA VAL A 725 4.34 15.55 -14.42
C VAL A 725 4.82 14.59 -13.34
N LEU A 726 5.75 13.72 -13.72
CA LEU A 726 6.36 12.71 -12.87
C LEU A 726 7.84 13.01 -12.65
N THR A 727 8.34 12.66 -11.48
CA THR A 727 9.77 12.69 -11.17
C THR A 727 10.10 11.64 -10.10
N PRO A 728 11.32 11.08 -10.07
CA PRO A 728 11.70 10.14 -9.01
C PRO A 728 11.85 10.80 -7.63
N TYR A 729 12.01 12.12 -7.55
CA TYR A 729 12.47 12.80 -6.34
C TYR A 729 11.40 13.71 -5.72
N SER A 730 11.14 13.53 -4.42
CA SER A 730 10.18 14.34 -3.66
C SER A 730 10.53 15.82 -3.61
N ALA A 731 11.82 16.19 -3.58
CA ALA A 731 12.23 17.60 -3.63
C ALA A 731 11.87 18.25 -4.98
N GLN A 732 12.05 17.53 -6.09
CA GLN A 732 11.59 18.00 -7.39
C GLN A 732 10.07 18.15 -7.46
N VAL A 733 9.30 17.24 -6.85
CA VAL A 733 7.84 17.39 -6.74
C VAL A 733 7.47 18.67 -5.99
N ALA A 734 8.14 18.97 -4.88
CA ALA A 734 7.89 20.19 -4.11
C ALA A 734 8.21 21.46 -4.94
N LEU A 735 9.31 21.44 -5.70
CA LEU A 735 9.68 22.54 -6.58
C LEU A 735 8.66 22.72 -7.72
N LEU A 736 8.30 21.64 -8.41
CA LEU A 736 7.24 21.63 -9.43
C LEU A 736 5.93 22.19 -8.89
N HIS A 737 5.51 21.78 -7.68
CA HIS A 737 4.33 22.34 -7.03
C HIS A 737 4.46 23.85 -6.81
N SER A 738 5.60 24.34 -6.34
CA SER A 738 5.78 25.77 -6.09
C SER A 738 5.70 26.58 -7.39
N VAL A 739 6.37 26.12 -8.44
CA VAL A 739 6.45 26.85 -9.72
C VAL A 739 5.15 26.73 -10.50
N ILE A 740 4.66 25.52 -10.77
CA ILE A 740 3.47 25.29 -11.62
C ILE A 740 2.21 25.90 -10.99
N ARG A 741 2.07 25.89 -9.65
CA ARG A 741 0.89 26.45 -8.98
C ARG A 741 0.92 27.97 -8.87
N SER A 742 2.10 28.60 -8.99
CA SER A 742 2.24 30.06 -9.01
C SER A 742 2.26 30.64 -10.43
N HIS A 743 2.57 29.80 -11.42
CA HIS A 743 2.59 30.16 -12.82
C HIS A 743 1.19 30.35 -13.41
N ARG A 744 1.04 31.31 -14.33
CA ARG A 744 -0.22 31.57 -15.03
C ARG A 744 -0.11 31.08 -16.46
N PHE A 745 -0.77 29.96 -16.74
CA PHE A 745 -0.85 29.41 -18.08
C PHE A 745 -1.96 30.09 -18.89
N SER A 746 -1.65 30.47 -20.11
CA SER A 746 -2.61 31.03 -21.07
C SER A 746 -3.22 29.90 -21.91
N GLY A 747 -4.54 29.85 -21.99
CA GLY A 747 -5.26 28.99 -22.94
C GLY A 747 -5.26 29.55 -24.37
N PRO A 748 -5.92 28.86 -25.32
CA PRO A 748 -5.95 29.27 -26.72
C PRO A 748 -6.60 30.65 -26.91
N GLU A 749 -6.01 31.49 -27.77
CA GLU A 749 -6.46 32.87 -28.01
C GLU A 749 -7.92 32.94 -28.51
N ASN A 750 -8.33 31.99 -29.34
CA ASN A 750 -9.69 31.88 -29.88
C ASN A 750 -10.75 31.52 -28.81
N GLY A 751 -10.33 31.02 -27.65
CA GLY A 751 -11.18 30.71 -26.49
C GLY A 751 -11.33 31.89 -25.51
N GLY A 752 -10.84 33.09 -25.85
CA GLY A 752 -10.94 34.27 -25.00
C GLY A 752 -9.82 34.42 -23.97
N GLY A 753 -8.71 33.67 -24.11
CA GLY A 753 -7.55 33.77 -23.22
C GLY A 753 -7.84 33.27 -21.80
N GLU A 754 -8.66 32.23 -21.66
CA GLU A 754 -8.95 31.63 -20.36
C GLU A 754 -7.66 31.19 -19.66
N VAL A 755 -7.52 31.58 -18.40
CA VAL A 755 -6.37 31.20 -17.56
C VAL A 755 -6.54 29.73 -17.21
N VAL A 756 -5.60 28.89 -17.64
CA VAL A 756 -5.61 27.47 -17.33
C VAL A 756 -5.21 27.30 -15.86
N ASN A 757 -6.07 26.61 -15.10
CA ASN A 757 -5.80 26.36 -13.69
C ASN A 757 -4.72 25.29 -13.53
N GLY A 758 -3.50 25.70 -13.19
CA GLY A 758 -2.40 24.80 -12.86
C GLY A 758 -2.69 23.83 -11.71
N GLU A 759 -3.79 24.04 -10.96
CA GLU A 759 -4.19 23.12 -9.91
C GLU A 759 -4.66 21.75 -10.40
N GLU A 760 -5.14 21.68 -11.64
CA GLU A 760 -5.64 20.45 -12.26
C GLU A 760 -4.54 19.54 -12.80
N ILE A 761 -3.33 20.09 -12.97
CA ILE A 761 -2.16 19.32 -13.40
C ILE A 761 -1.75 18.40 -12.25
N GLU A 762 -1.73 17.11 -12.52
CA GLU A 762 -1.31 16.12 -11.54
C GLU A 762 0.22 16.08 -11.46
N LEU A 763 0.75 16.35 -10.26
CA LEU A 763 2.17 16.34 -9.96
C LEU A 763 2.44 15.28 -8.89
N GLY A 764 3.49 14.49 -9.05
CA GLY A 764 3.82 13.49 -8.05
C GLY A 764 5.08 12.68 -8.33
N THR A 765 5.50 11.92 -7.32
CA THR A 765 6.54 10.92 -7.53
C THR A 765 5.97 9.75 -8.31
N ILE A 766 6.83 9.03 -9.02
CA ILE A 766 6.45 7.84 -9.78
C ILE A 766 5.69 6.83 -8.90
N ASP A 767 6.19 6.59 -7.68
CA ASP A 767 5.58 5.70 -6.69
C ASP A 767 4.17 6.14 -6.26
N SER A 768 3.93 7.46 -6.14
CA SER A 768 2.63 8.00 -5.71
C SER A 768 1.56 7.99 -6.82
N MET A 769 1.98 7.90 -8.08
CA MET A 769 1.12 8.04 -9.27
C MET A 769 0.85 6.69 -9.95
N GLN A 770 1.16 5.58 -9.28
CA GLN A 770 0.91 4.24 -9.79
C GLN A 770 -0.58 3.99 -10.05
N GLY A 771 -0.88 3.35 -11.18
CA GLY A 771 -2.25 3.03 -11.60
C GLY A 771 -2.99 4.17 -12.30
N ARG A 772 -2.40 5.38 -12.36
CA ARG A 772 -2.92 6.49 -13.18
C ARG A 772 -2.47 6.37 -14.63
N GLU A 773 -3.08 7.14 -15.52
CA GLU A 773 -2.73 7.27 -16.94
C GLU A 773 -3.25 8.62 -17.44
N LYS A 774 -2.53 9.25 -18.37
CA LYS A 774 -2.86 10.56 -18.94
C LYS A 774 -2.52 10.62 -20.43
N ASP A 775 -3.13 11.56 -21.14
CA ASP A 775 -2.82 11.77 -22.56
C ASP A 775 -1.36 12.23 -22.72
N VAL A 776 -0.93 13.16 -21.87
CA VAL A 776 0.46 13.68 -21.80
C VAL A 776 1.10 13.31 -20.47
N VAL A 777 2.30 12.73 -20.52
CA VAL A 777 3.13 12.52 -19.34
C VAL A 777 4.50 13.14 -19.56
N ILE A 778 4.90 14.00 -18.63
CA ILE A 778 6.21 14.65 -18.61
C ILE A 778 7.04 14.04 -17.49
N ILE A 779 8.25 13.59 -17.77
CA ILE A 779 9.18 13.00 -16.79
C ILE A 779 10.40 13.91 -16.65
N SER A 780 10.61 14.46 -15.44
CA SER A 780 11.86 15.13 -15.06
C SER A 780 12.79 14.14 -14.35
N LEU A 781 13.94 13.87 -14.95
CA LEU A 781 14.91 12.87 -14.49
C LEU A 781 15.82 13.39 -13.37
N VAL A 782 16.00 14.72 -13.25
CA VAL A 782 16.68 15.47 -12.17
C VAL A 782 18.19 15.29 -12.11
N ARG A 783 18.70 14.09 -12.42
CA ARG A 783 20.11 13.73 -12.22
C ARG A 783 20.99 14.38 -13.28
N SER A 784 21.80 15.34 -12.84
CA SER A 784 22.88 15.96 -13.62
C SER A 784 24.02 16.32 -12.68
N ASN A 785 25.16 15.64 -12.79
CA ASN A 785 26.31 15.79 -11.90
C ASN A 785 27.62 15.27 -12.52
N ALA A 786 28.74 15.83 -12.10
CA ALA A 786 30.07 15.46 -12.60
C ALA A 786 30.49 14.03 -12.21
N GLU A 787 29.92 13.47 -11.14
CA GLU A 787 30.22 12.11 -10.67
C GLU A 787 29.59 11.01 -11.52
N GLN A 788 28.65 11.35 -12.42
CA GLN A 788 27.85 10.40 -13.21
C GLN A 788 27.13 9.38 -12.32
N GLN A 789 26.43 9.89 -11.30
CA GLN A 789 25.63 9.08 -10.38
C GLN A 789 24.14 9.37 -10.58
N VAL A 790 23.34 8.31 -10.68
CA VAL A 790 21.88 8.43 -10.87
C VAL A 790 21.08 7.95 -9.66
N GLY A 791 21.69 7.17 -8.75
CA GLY A 791 21.05 6.70 -7.53
C GLY A 791 19.73 5.96 -7.80
N PHE A 792 18.64 6.44 -7.20
CA PHE A 792 17.30 5.81 -7.28
C PHE A 792 16.73 5.69 -8.70
N LEU A 793 17.22 6.46 -9.67
CA LEU A 793 16.80 6.37 -11.06
C LEU A 793 17.28 5.06 -11.73
N ALA A 794 18.33 4.41 -11.21
CA ALA A 794 18.84 3.13 -11.70
C ALA A 794 17.82 1.96 -11.60
N GLN A 795 16.71 2.14 -10.89
CA GLN A 795 15.68 1.12 -10.72
C GLN A 795 14.76 1.06 -11.95
N LYS A 796 15.05 0.17 -12.91
CA LYS A 796 14.30 0.01 -14.16
C LYS A 796 12.77 -0.11 -14.02
N LYS A 797 12.29 -0.78 -12.96
CA LYS A 797 10.84 -0.97 -12.71
C LYS A 797 10.13 0.35 -12.41
N ARG A 798 10.82 1.31 -11.79
CA ARG A 798 10.29 2.66 -11.53
C ARG A 798 10.16 3.42 -12.85
N LEU A 799 11.21 3.42 -13.68
CA LEU A 799 11.14 4.10 -14.97
C LEU A 799 10.11 3.47 -15.92
N ASN A 800 9.99 2.13 -15.93
CA ASN A 800 8.92 1.43 -16.64
C ASN A 800 7.53 1.94 -16.23
N VAL A 801 7.28 2.09 -14.93
CA VAL A 801 6.01 2.65 -14.44
C VAL A 801 5.80 4.07 -14.97
N ALA A 802 6.82 4.91 -14.99
CA ALA A 802 6.72 6.30 -15.44
C ALA A 802 6.41 6.40 -16.95
N ILE A 803 7.18 5.71 -17.79
CA ILE A 803 7.00 5.67 -19.26
C ILE A 803 5.58 5.21 -19.60
N THR A 804 5.14 4.13 -18.96
CA THR A 804 3.87 3.46 -19.30
C THR A 804 2.61 4.15 -18.75
N ARG A 805 2.74 5.39 -18.22
CA ARG A 805 1.61 6.26 -17.88
C ARG A 805 1.09 7.06 -19.05
N ALA A 806 1.91 7.32 -20.06
CA ALA A 806 1.53 8.10 -21.24
C ALA A 806 0.56 7.32 -22.14
N LYS A 807 -0.38 8.02 -22.77
CA LYS A 807 -1.21 7.47 -23.85
C LYS A 807 -0.73 7.97 -25.20
N ARG A 808 -0.72 9.29 -25.38
CA ARG A 808 -0.48 9.97 -26.67
C ARG A 808 0.92 10.55 -26.75
N GLN A 809 1.40 11.18 -25.67
CA GLN A 809 2.72 11.80 -25.64
C GLN A 809 3.47 11.50 -24.34
N LEU A 810 4.74 11.14 -24.51
CA LEU A 810 5.76 11.04 -23.48
C LEU A 810 6.80 12.15 -23.70
N VAL A 811 6.98 13.01 -22.71
CA VAL A 811 8.02 14.06 -22.71
C VAL A 811 9.03 13.70 -21.64
N VAL A 812 10.32 13.72 -21.99
CA VAL A 812 11.41 13.43 -21.08
C VAL A 812 12.31 14.65 -21.00
N VAL A 813 12.68 15.05 -19.78
CA VAL A 813 13.63 16.14 -19.53
C VAL A 813 14.74 15.61 -18.65
N GLY A 814 15.98 15.73 -19.10
CA GLY A 814 17.14 15.31 -18.31
C GLY A 814 18.46 15.34 -19.07
N ASP A 815 19.52 15.02 -18.36
CA ASP A 815 20.90 15.04 -18.86
C ASP A 815 21.29 13.66 -19.41
N ALA A 816 21.37 13.54 -20.74
CA ALA A 816 21.73 12.29 -21.41
C ALA A 816 23.13 11.81 -21.05
N GLU A 817 24.09 12.73 -20.84
CA GLU A 817 25.48 12.39 -20.53
C GLU A 817 25.61 11.79 -19.12
N THR A 818 24.99 12.44 -18.13
CA THR A 818 24.99 11.94 -16.74
C THR A 818 24.29 10.58 -16.65
N ILE A 819 23.16 10.40 -17.35
CA ILE A 819 22.32 9.21 -17.21
C ILE A 819 22.82 8.03 -18.06
N GLY A 820 23.25 8.29 -19.30
CA GLY A 820 23.77 7.27 -20.21
C GLY A 820 25.13 6.72 -19.77
N ASN A 821 25.96 7.53 -19.10
CA ASN A 821 27.29 7.14 -18.62
C ASN A 821 27.36 6.83 -17.12
N ALA A 822 26.20 6.63 -16.48
CA ALA A 822 26.12 6.45 -15.05
C ALA A 822 26.94 5.23 -14.57
N LYS A 823 27.75 5.43 -13.53
CA LYS A 823 28.70 4.41 -13.02
C LYS A 823 28.10 3.50 -11.96
N ASP A 824 26.95 3.87 -11.41
CA ASP A 824 26.25 3.19 -10.31
C ASP A 824 25.07 2.31 -10.79
N LEU A 825 25.07 1.93 -12.07
CA LEU A 825 24.00 1.14 -12.67
C LEU A 825 24.13 -0.37 -12.36
N PRO A 826 23.00 -1.05 -12.08
CA PRO A 826 22.96 -2.50 -11.92
C PRO A 826 22.94 -3.26 -13.26
N ASP A 827 22.50 -2.62 -14.34
CA ASP A 827 22.35 -3.18 -15.69
C ASP A 827 22.38 -2.08 -16.77
N ASP A 828 22.35 -2.48 -18.05
CA ASP A 828 22.41 -1.55 -19.19
C ASP A 828 21.06 -0.89 -19.53
N PHE A 829 20.10 -0.87 -18.60
CA PHE A 829 18.74 -0.39 -18.91
C PHE A 829 18.68 1.12 -19.20
N LEU A 830 19.34 1.97 -18.40
CA LEU A 830 19.36 3.42 -18.64
C LEU A 830 20.19 3.83 -19.87
N PRO A 831 21.37 3.23 -20.15
CA PRO A 831 22.09 3.46 -21.40
C PRO A 831 21.23 3.14 -22.63
N LYS A 832 20.54 1.98 -22.64
CA LYS A 832 19.61 1.61 -23.70
C LYS A 832 18.40 2.54 -23.79
N TYR A 833 17.97 3.11 -22.67
CA TYR A 833 16.89 4.09 -22.67
C TYR A 833 17.32 5.40 -23.34
N MET A 834 18.55 5.86 -23.08
CA MET A 834 19.10 7.05 -23.73
C MET A 834 19.35 6.82 -25.22
N GLU A 835 19.87 5.65 -25.60
CA GLU A 835 19.99 5.24 -27.01
C GLU A 835 18.62 5.22 -27.71
N TRP A 836 17.60 4.66 -27.07
CA TRP A 836 16.24 4.66 -27.60
C TRP A 836 15.65 6.07 -27.74
N LEU A 837 15.91 6.98 -26.78
CA LEU A 837 15.47 8.37 -26.88
C LEU A 837 16.13 9.09 -28.05
N ASP A 838 17.42 8.84 -28.30
CA ASP A 838 18.14 9.42 -29.44
C ASP A 838 17.61 8.91 -30.79
N GLU A 839 17.17 7.65 -30.86
CA GLU A 839 16.65 7.04 -32.08
C GLU A 839 15.17 7.37 -32.36
N GLU A 840 14.32 7.41 -31.33
CA GLU A 840 12.84 7.42 -31.49
C GLU A 840 12.18 8.73 -31.04
N ALA A 841 12.84 9.56 -30.23
CA ALA A 841 12.28 10.83 -29.79
C ALA A 841 12.61 11.97 -30.75
N VAL A 842 11.76 13.00 -30.74
CA VAL A 842 12.17 14.33 -31.22
C VAL A 842 13.07 14.94 -30.15
N VAL A 843 14.37 15.04 -30.45
CA VAL A 843 15.38 15.55 -29.52
C VAL A 843 15.54 17.05 -29.69
N HIS A 844 15.25 17.80 -28.62
CA HIS A 844 15.55 19.22 -28.52
C HIS A 844 16.81 19.41 -27.65
N PRO A 845 17.99 19.60 -28.26
CA PRO A 845 19.19 19.94 -27.49
C PRO A 845 19.00 21.32 -26.87
N VAL A 846 19.07 21.38 -25.54
CA VAL A 846 19.02 22.66 -24.85
C VAL A 846 20.38 23.34 -25.06
N VAL A 847 20.37 24.60 -25.48
CA VAL A 847 21.58 25.41 -25.59
C VAL A 847 21.56 26.40 -24.44
N ALA A 848 22.56 26.34 -23.56
CA ALA A 848 22.74 27.38 -22.55
C ALA A 848 22.93 28.72 -23.26
N SER A 849 21.97 29.63 -23.11
CA SER A 849 22.17 31.03 -23.48
C SER A 849 23.20 31.63 -22.52
N ILE A 850 24.43 31.76 -23.00
CA ILE A 850 25.58 32.35 -22.28
C ILE A 850 25.30 33.81 -21.89
#